data_AF-A0A958QS51-F1
#
_entry.id   AF-A0A958QS51-F1
#
_cell.length_a   1.000
_cell.length_b   1.000
_cell.length_c   1.000
_cell.angle_alpha   90.00
_cell.angle_beta   90.00
_cell.angle_gamma   90.00
#
_symmetry.space_group_name_H-M   'P 1'
#
loop_
_entity.id
_entity.type
_entity.pdbx_description
1 polymer ?
#
loop_
_entity_poly.entity_id
_entity_poly.type
_entity_poly.pdbx_seq_one_letter_code
_entity_poly.pdbx_strand_id
1 'polypeptide(L)'
;EVSTSPQYFRIDGRTIDSRSETPPILTSAYVFDSSETVFPRHTDIRGDLHLWLRKVPSNTSQQKNQTYHLRLNGPDLDAVRDTTLHWQMMRNVYRDPTLPPLDPFAAELLAERTSEMLWFLIYRGSQLVSNAANQDAKITVANLMFDSAQYSLVPREISAPEHDTRDLPKFTPIHFEDVTAQSGISQTCTGEWEKKLLGRFRSADEHAGIDLQSFAGSGVAVGDINSDGLLDLFIGGQDCSRLFFNLGDFRFEDRSEQLLPKEMGKTVRHPLLIDLDNDGRLDLVLVQEVPPSQILYQGRSGKFDTVVNLPTDSAAQNVSVFDYDHDGFLDLFVGQYGIGFEPSIAGRNGSASLLFQGQAKRKFQEVSKRAGLITTGWSLASATPDINNDGWLDLFIANDFGEDELFLNNRDGTFRSVADEYNVNDRGNGMSATLVDLNNDLLPDIYVSTIDTFSKQISFKLPKPNDLIPMTTRILSSSFSLAGNQFHLSKAGHPYQSAIAKIFETGDRGWGWSANFVDLDNDFDLDFVLATGWLQGSLAGEQANQLFENIDGRLYLNEAPNGFNFVGSSRAIAAGDFDNDGKTDLVVTNFADVPRIFRNTTTSAGAISNERVVRLRFDDRFPPSKIIGSKALAILQSGKQQVHFFQAGESYLSQSPFETQFAIPKNDTLRELSFISAEGQRIPLKLPELNGNIVISAQILE
;
A
#
# COMPACT_ATOMS: atom_id res chain seq x y z
N GLU A 1 -35.84 19.56 1.49
CA GLU A 1 -37.30 19.68 1.75
C GLU A 1 -38.09 19.10 0.59
N VAL A 2 -39.25 18.46 0.84
CA VAL A 2 -40.51 18.61 0.06
C VAL A 2 -41.68 18.39 1.04
N SER A 3 -42.66 19.30 1.04
CA SER A 3 -43.91 19.27 1.81
C SER A 3 -45.06 19.67 0.88
N THR A 4 -46.27 19.11 1.05
CA THR A 4 -47.42 19.43 0.17
C THR A 4 -48.73 19.71 0.91
N SER A 5 -48.72 20.56 1.93
CA SER A 5 -49.96 21.25 2.35
C SER A 5 -49.67 22.67 2.89
N PRO A 6 -50.46 23.69 2.48
CA PRO A 6 -50.18 25.09 2.81
C PRO A 6 -50.56 25.40 4.25
N GLN A 7 -49.59 25.93 5.02
CA GLN A 7 -49.84 26.47 6.35
C GLN A 7 -49.89 28.00 6.29
N TYR A 8 -50.92 28.57 6.91
CA TYR A 8 -51.05 30.00 7.14
C TYR A 8 -50.53 30.30 8.54
N PHE A 9 -49.59 31.24 8.66
CA PHE A 9 -49.04 31.63 9.95
C PHE A 9 -49.42 33.06 10.29
N ARG A 10 -49.59 33.30 11.59
CA ARG A 10 -49.94 34.61 12.13
C ARG A 10 -48.84 35.06 13.08
N ILE A 11 -48.17 36.16 12.72
CA ILE A 11 -47.05 36.75 13.46
C ILE A 11 -47.35 38.24 13.59
N ASP A 12 -47.27 38.76 14.82
CA ASP A 12 -47.58 40.15 15.21
C ASP A 12 -48.91 40.70 14.63
N GLY A 13 -49.94 39.84 14.58
CA GLY A 13 -51.31 40.21 14.22
C GLY A 13 -51.66 40.17 12.72
N ARG A 14 -50.70 39.93 11.81
CA ARG A 14 -50.97 39.76 10.36
C ARG A 14 -50.77 38.30 9.92
N THR A 15 -51.53 37.87 8.91
CA THR A 15 -51.50 36.52 8.34
C THR A 15 -50.74 36.53 7.02
N ILE A 16 -49.77 35.63 6.85
CA ILE A 16 -48.95 35.53 5.63
C ILE A 16 -49.15 34.14 4.99
N ASP A 17 -49.26 34.10 3.65
CA ASP A 17 -49.34 32.88 2.83
C ASP A 17 -47.93 32.45 2.42
N SER A 18 -47.63 31.17 2.54
CA SER A 18 -46.33 30.56 2.25
C SER A 18 -45.93 30.55 0.77
N ARG A 19 -46.77 31.07 -0.14
CA ARG A 19 -46.49 31.12 -1.58
C ARG A 19 -45.90 32.44 -2.11
N SER A 20 -45.66 33.46 -1.29
CA SER A 20 -45.01 34.69 -1.80
C SER A 20 -43.48 34.57 -1.78
N GLU A 21 -42.89 34.60 -2.97
CA GLU A 21 -41.46 34.49 -3.29
C GLU A 21 -40.58 35.52 -2.55
N THR A 22 -39.95 35.10 -1.46
CA THR A 22 -38.51 35.25 -1.12
C THR A 22 -38.30 34.79 0.34
N PRO A 23 -37.50 33.74 0.62
CA PRO A 23 -37.14 33.41 1.99
C PRO A 23 -36.21 34.51 2.54
N PRO A 24 -36.56 35.17 3.66
CA PRO A 24 -35.61 35.95 4.40
C PRO A 24 -34.57 35.01 5.02
N ILE A 25 -33.31 35.42 4.90
CA ILE A 25 -32.13 34.86 5.56
C ILE A 25 -32.47 34.46 7.00
N LEU A 26 -32.11 33.23 7.39
CA LEU A 26 -32.15 32.75 8.78
C LEU A 26 -31.27 33.64 9.65
N THR A 27 -31.84 34.71 10.20
CA THR A 27 -31.24 35.45 11.30
C THR A 27 -31.82 34.94 12.62
N SER A 28 -30.94 34.31 13.41
CA SER A 28 -30.91 34.28 14.88
C SER A 28 -32.20 33.87 15.62
N ALA A 29 -32.26 32.60 16.03
CA ALA A 29 -33.03 32.17 17.21
C ALA A 29 -32.22 31.30 18.20
N TYR A 30 -30.89 31.41 18.14
CA TYR A 30 -30.01 31.04 19.25
C TYR A 30 -29.29 32.30 19.70
N VAL A 31 -29.90 33.04 20.63
CA VAL A 31 -29.15 34.06 21.37
C VAL A 31 -28.32 33.30 22.40
N PHE A 32 -27.04 33.10 22.10
CA PHE A 32 -26.04 32.78 23.10
C PHE A 32 -25.89 34.03 23.97
N ASP A 33 -26.50 34.01 25.15
CA ASP A 33 -26.16 35.01 26.17
C ASP A 33 -24.74 34.71 26.65
N SER A 34 -23.79 35.53 26.17
CA SER A 34 -22.37 35.44 26.45
C SER A 34 -22.01 35.75 27.91
N SER A 35 -22.98 36.01 28.78
CA SER A 35 -22.72 36.42 30.17
C SER A 35 -23.03 35.36 31.24
N GLU A 36 -23.76 34.27 30.95
CA GLU A 36 -24.10 33.27 31.98
C GLU A 36 -23.94 31.78 31.61
N THR A 37 -23.49 31.46 30.39
CA THR A 37 -23.09 30.08 30.04
C THR A 37 -21.57 29.91 30.17
N VAL A 38 -21.09 29.88 31.42
CA VAL A 38 -19.77 29.31 31.68
C VAL A 38 -19.86 27.82 31.33
N PHE A 39 -19.31 27.44 30.18
CA PHE A 39 -18.88 26.06 29.93
C PHE A 39 -17.60 25.85 30.73
N PRO A 40 -17.60 25.20 31.91
CA PRO A 40 -16.34 24.62 32.34
C PRO A 40 -15.99 23.61 31.25
N ARG A 41 -14.83 23.81 30.62
CA ARG A 41 -14.23 22.85 29.70
C ARG A 41 -12.97 22.38 30.39
N HIS A 42 -12.82 21.08 30.50
CA HIS A 42 -11.59 20.49 30.99
C HIS A 42 -11.19 19.45 29.97
N THR A 43 -10.11 19.73 29.26
CA THR A 43 -9.35 18.69 28.58
C THR A 43 -8.47 18.07 29.65
N ASP A 44 -8.67 16.79 29.92
CA ASP A 44 -7.85 16.10 30.90
C ASP A 44 -6.48 15.73 30.29
N ILE A 45 -5.59 15.16 31.11
CA ILE A 45 -4.24 14.79 30.69
C ILE A 45 -4.20 13.68 29.60
N ARG A 46 -5.36 13.08 29.27
CA ARG A 46 -5.51 12.05 28.25
C ARG A 46 -6.10 12.61 26.95
N GLY A 47 -6.38 13.92 26.89
CA GLY A 47 -6.98 14.56 25.73
C GLY A 47 -8.52 14.48 25.69
N ASP A 48 -9.16 13.91 26.71
CA ASP A 48 -10.61 13.80 26.75
C ASP A 48 -11.25 15.15 27.06
N LEU A 49 -12.25 15.52 26.29
CA LEU A 49 -12.99 16.76 26.50
C LEU A 49 -14.20 16.52 27.39
N HIS A 50 -14.16 17.09 28.59
CA HIS A 50 -15.30 17.13 29.48
C HIS A 50 -16.12 18.42 29.27
N LEU A 51 -17.39 18.23 28.91
CA LEU A 51 -18.36 19.29 28.68
C LEU A 51 -19.48 19.19 29.73
N TRP A 52 -19.76 20.28 30.43
CA TRP A 52 -20.90 20.35 31.34
C TRP A 52 -21.96 21.27 30.74
N LEU A 53 -23.05 20.66 30.28
CA LEU A 53 -24.17 21.32 29.62
C LEU A 53 -25.26 21.60 30.66
N ARG A 54 -25.65 22.87 30.80
CA ARG A 54 -26.78 23.24 31.66
C ARG A 54 -28.02 23.39 30.81
N LYS A 55 -29.05 22.58 31.06
CA LYS A 55 -30.35 22.75 30.41
C LYS A 55 -31.06 23.95 31.03
N VAL A 56 -31.29 24.98 30.21
CA VAL A 56 -32.09 26.15 30.58
C VAL A 56 -33.55 25.83 30.24
N PRO A 57 -34.48 25.79 31.21
CA PRO A 57 -35.89 25.53 30.93
C PRO A 57 -36.49 26.65 30.09
N SER A 58 -37.32 26.31 29.11
CA SER A 58 -38.02 27.28 28.26
C SER A 58 -39.15 28.03 28.96
N ASN A 59 -39.49 27.69 30.21
CA ASN A 59 -40.46 28.39 31.04
C ASN A 59 -39.94 28.58 32.48
N THR A 60 -40.00 29.82 32.97
CA THR A 60 -39.40 30.31 34.22
C THR A 60 -40.10 29.88 35.52
N SER A 61 -41.04 28.93 35.48
CA SER A 61 -41.71 28.43 36.68
C SER A 61 -41.31 26.99 37.00
N GLN A 62 -40.33 26.88 37.91
CA GLN A 62 -40.06 25.70 38.77
C GLN A 62 -39.53 24.40 38.15
N GLN A 63 -38.65 24.44 37.13
CA GLN A 63 -37.76 23.30 36.85
C GLN A 63 -36.34 23.60 37.33
N LYS A 64 -35.81 22.72 38.21
CA LYS A 64 -34.42 22.79 38.67
C LYS A 64 -33.49 22.69 37.46
N ASN A 65 -32.52 23.60 37.39
CA ASN A 65 -31.44 23.54 36.40
C ASN A 65 -30.75 22.19 36.50
N GLN A 66 -30.83 21.41 35.43
CA GLN A 66 -30.18 20.11 35.35
C GLN A 66 -28.89 20.27 34.55
N THR A 67 -27.78 19.89 35.16
CA THR A 67 -26.47 19.86 34.52
C THR A 67 -26.21 18.45 34.01
N TYR A 68 -25.84 18.36 32.74
CA TYR A 68 -25.43 17.14 32.07
C TYR A 68 -23.92 17.18 31.89
N HIS A 69 -23.25 16.08 32.23
CA HIS A 69 -21.84 15.91 31.95
C HIS A 69 -21.71 15.00 30.74
N LEU A 70 -21.03 15.49 29.71
CA LEU A 70 -20.68 14.76 28.52
C LEU A 70 -19.15 14.67 28.48
N ARG A 71 -18.63 13.45 28.42
CA ARG A 71 -17.21 13.19 28.16
C ARG A 71 -17.09 12.77 26.70
N LEU A 72 -16.27 13.49 25.95
CA LEU A 72 -15.86 13.12 24.60
C LEU A 72 -14.47 12.52 24.72
N ASN A 73 -14.31 11.29 24.29
CA ASN A 73 -13.01 10.64 24.34
C ASN A 73 -12.08 11.31 23.31
N GLY A 74 -10.84 11.60 23.69
CA GLY A 74 -9.82 12.18 22.81
C GLY A 74 -9.66 11.41 21.49
N PRO A 75 -9.60 10.07 21.49
CA PRO A 75 -9.57 9.26 20.27
C PRO A 75 -10.74 9.46 19.31
N ASP A 76 -11.95 9.68 19.83
CA ASP A 76 -13.15 9.89 19.02
C ASP A 76 -13.19 11.30 18.41
N LEU A 77 -12.68 12.29 19.16
CA LEU A 77 -12.47 13.66 18.68
C LEU A 77 -11.39 13.72 17.61
N ASP A 78 -10.31 12.95 17.79
CA ASP A 78 -9.26 12.77 16.81
C ASP A 78 -9.82 12.13 15.53
N ALA A 79 -10.60 11.04 15.63
CA ALA A 79 -11.25 10.42 14.47
C ALA A 79 -12.11 11.39 13.62
N VAL A 80 -12.75 12.40 14.25
CA VAL A 80 -13.51 13.43 13.52
C VAL A 80 -12.61 14.55 13.00
N ARG A 81 -11.56 14.93 13.73
CA ARG A 81 -10.49 15.80 13.20
C ARG A 81 -9.87 15.15 11.96
N ASP A 82 -9.71 13.85 11.96
CA ASP A 82 -9.07 13.14 10.87
C ASP A 82 -9.97 13.08 9.62
N THR A 83 -11.25 13.48 9.67
CA THR A 83 -12.08 13.58 8.46
C THR A 83 -11.76 14.75 7.52
N THR A 84 -10.87 15.68 7.91
CA THR A 84 -10.56 16.96 7.21
C THR A 84 -11.71 17.92 6.93
N LEU A 85 -12.97 17.56 7.23
CA LEU A 85 -14.15 18.38 6.93
C LEU A 85 -14.05 19.78 7.53
N HIS A 86 -13.54 19.86 8.75
CA HIS A 86 -13.30 21.10 9.46
C HIS A 86 -12.23 21.99 8.78
N TRP A 87 -11.18 21.39 8.19
CA TRP A 87 -10.17 22.12 7.42
C TRP A 87 -10.69 22.58 6.05
N GLN A 88 -11.62 21.85 5.42
CA GLN A 88 -12.31 22.33 4.20
C GLN A 88 -13.15 23.58 4.47
N MET A 89 -13.82 23.62 5.62
CA MET A 89 -14.53 24.82 6.09
C MET A 89 -13.55 25.97 6.37
N MET A 90 -12.41 25.68 7.01
CA MET A 90 -11.36 26.66 7.31
C MET A 90 -10.61 27.17 6.06
N ARG A 91 -10.50 26.38 5.00
CA ARG A 91 -9.90 26.82 3.73
C ARG A 91 -10.66 27.98 3.10
N ASN A 92 -12.00 27.97 3.20
CA ASN A 92 -12.83 29.07 2.71
C ASN A 92 -12.60 30.33 3.54
N VAL A 93 -12.44 30.19 4.86
CA VAL A 93 -12.09 31.27 5.79
C VAL A 93 -10.69 31.83 5.50
N TYR A 94 -9.71 30.97 5.27
CA TYR A 94 -8.32 31.37 4.98
C TYR A 94 -8.16 32.04 3.61
N ARG A 95 -8.96 31.64 2.62
CA ARG A 95 -8.94 32.21 1.27
C ARG A 95 -9.80 33.47 1.13
N ASP A 96 -10.58 33.81 2.14
CA ASP A 96 -11.38 35.02 2.15
C ASP A 96 -10.47 36.24 2.40
N PRO A 97 -10.24 37.09 1.37
CA PRO A 97 -9.35 38.23 1.50
C PRO A 97 -9.93 39.33 2.42
N THR A 98 -11.18 39.21 2.85
CA THR A 98 -11.83 40.13 3.79
C THR A 98 -11.53 39.79 5.25
N LEU A 99 -10.96 38.61 5.51
CA LEU A 99 -10.56 38.17 6.85
C LEU A 99 -9.06 38.37 7.09
N PRO A 100 -8.64 38.69 8.33
CA PRO A 100 -7.23 38.82 8.65
C PRO A 100 -6.49 37.47 8.53
N PRO A 101 -5.18 37.47 8.23
CA PRO A 101 -4.38 36.25 8.19
C PRO A 101 -4.49 35.49 9.52
N LEU A 102 -4.85 34.21 9.45
CA LEU A 102 -4.93 33.38 10.64
C LEU A 102 -3.52 33.04 11.14
N ASP A 103 -3.27 33.35 12.42
CA ASP A 103 -2.14 32.85 13.17
C ASP A 103 -2.26 31.32 13.38
N PRO A 104 -1.15 30.55 13.37
CA PRO A 104 -1.17 29.09 13.47
C PRO A 104 -1.91 28.55 14.70
N PHE A 105 -1.78 29.19 15.87
CA PHE A 105 -2.49 28.78 17.07
C PHE A 105 -4.00 29.05 16.96
N ALA A 106 -4.38 30.15 16.31
CA ALA A 106 -5.79 30.45 16.05
C ALA A 106 -6.40 29.47 15.04
N ALA A 107 -5.64 29.06 14.02
CA ALA A 107 -6.08 28.09 13.01
C ALA A 107 -6.26 26.69 13.60
N GLU A 108 -5.30 26.24 14.40
CA GLU A 108 -5.38 24.98 15.15
C GLU A 108 -6.55 24.98 16.13
N LEU A 109 -6.73 26.07 16.90
CA LEU A 109 -7.84 26.19 17.82
C LEU A 109 -9.20 26.20 17.09
N LEU A 110 -9.32 26.89 15.96
CA LEU A 110 -10.55 26.89 15.16
C LEU A 110 -10.84 25.51 14.58
N ALA A 111 -9.81 24.82 14.09
CA ALA A 111 -9.92 23.46 13.58
C ALA A 111 -10.40 22.48 14.67
N GLU A 112 -9.81 22.54 15.86
CA GLU A 112 -10.27 21.76 17.02
C GLU A 112 -11.74 22.05 17.35
N ARG A 113 -12.16 23.32 17.40
CA ARG A 113 -13.55 23.70 17.74
C ARG A 113 -14.55 23.22 16.69
N THR A 114 -14.18 23.22 15.42
CA THR A 114 -15.03 22.74 14.34
C THR A 114 -15.16 21.21 14.40
N SER A 115 -14.08 20.47 14.68
CA SER A 115 -14.09 19.02 14.86
C SER A 115 -14.91 18.58 16.08
N GLU A 116 -14.74 19.25 17.22
CA GLU A 116 -15.54 19.01 18.44
C GLU A 116 -17.05 19.19 18.18
N MET A 117 -17.44 20.24 17.45
CA MET A 117 -18.83 20.51 17.12
C MET A 117 -19.41 19.47 16.16
N LEU A 118 -18.61 19.02 15.19
CA LEU A 118 -19.01 18.03 14.21
C LEU A 118 -19.27 16.66 14.86
N TRP A 119 -18.38 16.24 15.76
CA TRP A 119 -18.57 15.01 16.54
C TRP A 119 -19.83 15.08 17.40
N PHE A 120 -20.05 16.21 18.08
CA PHE A 120 -21.25 16.41 18.90
C PHE A 120 -22.54 16.25 18.07
N LEU A 121 -22.54 16.74 16.82
CA LEU A 121 -23.67 16.58 15.90
C LEU A 121 -23.85 15.13 15.45
N ILE A 122 -22.76 14.40 15.17
CA ILE A 122 -22.78 12.97 14.82
C ILE A 122 -23.33 12.13 15.98
N TYR A 123 -22.83 12.33 17.19
CA TYR A 123 -23.25 11.60 18.39
C TYR A 123 -24.70 11.91 18.78
N ARG A 124 -25.13 13.18 18.69
CA ARG A 124 -26.55 13.53 18.92
C ARG A 124 -27.45 13.01 17.81
N GLY A 125 -26.98 12.98 16.56
CA GLY A 125 -27.66 12.34 15.44
C GLY A 125 -27.91 10.86 15.68
N SER A 126 -26.89 10.10 16.10
CA SER A 126 -27.00 8.66 16.38
C SER A 126 -27.94 8.36 17.56
N GLN A 127 -27.88 9.17 18.63
CA GLN A 127 -28.81 9.11 19.77
C GLN A 127 -30.27 9.42 19.40
N LEU A 128 -30.49 10.32 18.44
CA LEU A 128 -31.83 10.63 17.93
C LEU A 128 -32.35 9.49 17.03
N VAL A 129 -31.48 8.84 16.26
CA VAL A 129 -31.80 7.66 15.43
C VAL A 129 -32.15 6.44 16.28
N SER A 130 -31.41 6.19 17.37
CA SER A 130 -31.68 5.07 18.29
C SER A 130 -32.99 5.22 19.06
N ASN A 131 -33.47 6.45 19.24
CA ASN A 131 -34.71 6.78 19.95
C ASN A 131 -35.91 7.07 19.03
N ALA A 132 -35.71 7.12 17.70
CA ALA A 132 -36.77 7.38 16.74
C ALA A 132 -37.52 6.10 16.37
N ALA A 133 -38.82 6.05 16.68
CA ALA A 133 -39.71 4.92 16.36
C ALA A 133 -40.11 4.82 14.87
N ASN A 134 -39.65 5.75 14.01
CA ASN A 134 -40.07 5.84 12.60
C ASN A 134 -38.88 5.62 11.64
N GLN A 135 -39.09 4.76 10.64
CA GLN A 135 -38.08 4.34 9.66
C GLN A 135 -37.51 5.50 8.81
N ASP A 136 -38.29 6.56 8.54
CA ASP A 136 -37.83 7.68 7.71
C ASP A 136 -36.76 8.57 8.40
N ALA A 137 -36.77 8.64 9.74
CA ALA A 137 -35.74 9.33 10.50
C ALA A 137 -34.42 8.53 10.56
N LYS A 138 -34.49 7.19 10.47
CA LYS A 138 -33.31 6.33 10.33
C LYS A 138 -32.61 6.56 8.99
N ILE A 139 -33.38 6.76 7.93
CA ILE A 139 -32.86 6.95 6.56
C ILE A 139 -32.19 8.32 6.40
N THR A 140 -32.68 9.39 7.04
CA THR A 140 -32.13 10.75 6.80
C THR A 140 -30.77 11.00 7.45
N VAL A 141 -30.51 10.49 8.66
CA VAL A 141 -29.19 10.64 9.33
C VAL A 141 -28.17 9.61 8.81
N ALA A 142 -28.61 8.39 8.48
CA ALA A 142 -27.78 7.43 7.76
C ALA A 142 -27.42 7.95 6.37
N ASN A 143 -28.36 8.57 5.64
CA ASN A 143 -28.06 9.22 4.36
C ASN A 143 -27.18 10.46 4.54
N LEU A 144 -27.29 11.23 5.63
CA LEU A 144 -26.31 12.29 5.91
C LEU A 144 -24.91 11.73 6.21
N MET A 145 -24.79 10.58 6.90
CA MET A 145 -23.50 9.90 7.13
C MET A 145 -22.96 9.21 5.86
N PHE A 146 -23.82 8.64 5.02
CA PHE A 146 -23.43 8.03 3.75
C PHE A 146 -23.15 9.10 2.68
N ASP A 147 -23.97 10.14 2.57
CA ASP A 147 -23.72 11.28 1.67
C ASP A 147 -22.51 12.08 2.13
N SER A 148 -22.25 12.26 3.44
CA SER A 148 -21.03 12.96 3.91
C SER A 148 -19.77 12.09 3.95
N ALA A 149 -19.89 10.77 4.08
CA ALA A 149 -18.80 9.85 3.76
C ALA A 149 -18.50 9.88 2.24
N GLN A 150 -19.52 10.07 1.40
CA GLN A 150 -19.30 10.39 -0.01
C GLN A 150 -18.63 11.75 -0.21
N TYR A 151 -18.96 12.80 0.56
CA TYR A 151 -18.23 14.09 0.53
C TYR A 151 -16.81 14.04 1.11
N SER A 152 -16.50 13.09 1.98
CA SER A 152 -15.12 12.82 2.46
C SER A 152 -14.25 12.17 1.37
N LEU A 153 -14.89 11.68 0.30
CA LEU A 153 -14.28 11.09 -0.89
C LEU A 153 -14.57 11.90 -2.16
N VAL A 154 -15.15 13.11 -2.07
CA VAL A 154 -15.37 13.94 -3.27
C VAL A 154 -14.00 14.42 -3.76
N PRO A 155 -13.58 14.01 -4.98
CA PRO A 155 -12.36 14.50 -5.58
C PRO A 155 -12.38 16.03 -5.58
N ARG A 156 -11.22 16.68 -5.42
CA ARG A 156 -11.07 18.06 -5.92
C ARG A 156 -11.72 18.09 -7.32
N GLU A 157 -12.82 18.82 -7.47
CA GLU A 157 -13.31 19.26 -8.77
C GLU A 157 -12.25 20.22 -9.34
N ILE A 158 -11.17 19.65 -9.82
CA ILE A 158 -10.58 20.12 -11.05
C ILE A 158 -11.22 19.20 -12.07
N SER A 159 -11.93 19.79 -13.01
CA SER A 159 -12.48 19.14 -14.19
C SER A 159 -11.38 18.37 -14.93
N ALA A 160 -11.06 17.16 -14.48
CA ALA A 160 -10.74 16.10 -15.41
C ALA A 160 -12.02 15.94 -16.23
N PRO A 161 -11.94 15.99 -17.57
CA PRO A 161 -13.14 15.84 -18.39
C PRO A 161 -13.83 14.55 -17.96
N GLU A 162 -15.13 14.63 -17.64
CA GLU A 162 -15.97 13.45 -17.43
C GLU A 162 -15.71 12.50 -18.59
N HIS A 163 -15.05 11.37 -18.30
CA HIS A 163 -14.83 10.36 -19.31
C HIS A 163 -16.19 9.70 -19.59
N ASP A 164 -16.64 9.83 -20.83
CA ASP A 164 -17.83 9.12 -21.30
C ASP A 164 -17.56 7.61 -21.23
N THR A 165 -18.06 6.95 -20.19
CA THR A 165 -17.89 5.51 -19.97
C THR A 165 -18.59 4.66 -21.03
N ARG A 166 -19.39 5.28 -21.92
CA ARG A 166 -20.06 4.61 -23.05
C ARG A 166 -19.11 4.26 -24.20
N ASP A 167 -17.91 4.84 -24.22
CA ASP A 167 -16.85 4.56 -25.21
C ASP A 167 -15.65 3.80 -24.60
N LEU A 168 -15.78 3.24 -23.38
CA LEU A 168 -14.75 2.35 -22.86
C LEU A 168 -14.63 1.12 -23.78
N PRO A 169 -13.41 0.72 -24.18
CA PRO A 169 -13.22 -0.50 -24.94
C PRO A 169 -13.83 -1.68 -24.18
N LYS A 170 -14.34 -2.68 -24.90
CA LYS A 170 -14.83 -3.90 -24.27
C LYS A 170 -13.64 -4.68 -23.76
N PHE A 171 -13.45 -4.71 -22.45
CA PHE A 171 -12.42 -5.51 -21.79
C PHE A 171 -12.79 -7.00 -21.78
N THR A 172 -11.79 -7.88 -21.65
CA THR A 172 -12.01 -9.27 -21.25
C THR A 172 -12.16 -9.29 -19.73
N PRO A 173 -13.30 -9.74 -19.18
CA PRO A 173 -13.42 -9.85 -17.73
C PRO A 173 -12.40 -10.83 -17.16
N ILE A 174 -11.51 -10.32 -16.31
CA ILE A 174 -10.57 -11.14 -15.53
C ILE A 174 -11.33 -11.87 -14.41
N HIS A 175 -11.05 -13.15 -14.25
CA HIS A 175 -11.71 -14.01 -13.28
C HIS A 175 -10.73 -14.95 -12.57
N PHE A 176 -10.81 -14.96 -11.25
CA PHE A 176 -10.09 -15.89 -10.39
C PHE A 176 -11.03 -16.85 -9.66
N GLU A 177 -10.56 -18.08 -9.49
CA GLU A 177 -11.11 -19.06 -8.58
C GLU A 177 -10.24 -19.11 -7.31
N ASP A 178 -10.84 -18.94 -6.13
CA ASP A 178 -10.14 -19.16 -4.84
C ASP A 178 -10.00 -20.68 -4.60
N VAL A 179 -8.79 -21.18 -4.84
CA VAL A 179 -8.44 -22.61 -4.71
C VAL A 179 -7.79 -22.92 -3.37
N THR A 180 -7.85 -22.00 -2.40
CA THR A 180 -7.22 -22.17 -1.08
C THR A 180 -7.67 -23.45 -0.39
N ALA A 181 -8.96 -23.77 -0.43
CA ALA A 181 -9.49 -24.99 0.19
C ALA A 181 -8.93 -26.28 -0.46
N GLN A 182 -8.70 -26.27 -1.78
CA GLN A 182 -8.09 -27.38 -2.52
C GLN A 182 -6.59 -27.49 -2.23
N SER A 183 -5.95 -26.37 -1.92
CA SER A 183 -4.50 -26.31 -1.78
C SER A 183 -3.91 -27.10 -0.63
N GLY A 184 -4.70 -27.38 0.40
CA GLY A 184 -4.21 -27.96 1.65
C GLY A 184 -3.61 -26.93 2.61
N ILE A 185 -3.38 -25.68 2.15
CA ILE A 185 -2.97 -24.56 3.00
C ILE A 185 -4.20 -24.04 3.73
N SER A 186 -4.20 -24.22 5.05
CA SER A 186 -5.36 -23.93 5.91
C SER A 186 -4.98 -23.30 7.25
N GLN A 187 -3.69 -23.09 7.49
CA GLN A 187 -3.20 -22.53 8.75
C GLN A 187 -3.05 -21.01 8.63
N THR A 188 -3.56 -20.29 9.61
CA THR A 188 -3.28 -18.87 9.77
C THR A 188 -1.85 -18.70 10.25
N CYS A 189 -1.09 -17.86 9.57
CA CYS A 189 0.28 -17.54 9.97
C CYS A 189 0.28 -16.32 10.91
N THR A 190 -0.33 -16.48 12.08
CA THR A 190 -0.50 -15.40 13.08
C THR A 190 -0.04 -15.89 14.44
N GLY A 191 0.90 -15.16 15.05
CA GLY A 191 1.51 -15.54 16.32
C GLY A 191 0.58 -15.40 17.52
N GLU A 192 0.91 -16.06 18.64
CA GLU A 192 0.13 -15.94 19.89
C GLU A 192 0.10 -14.52 20.46
N TRP A 193 1.17 -13.74 20.21
CA TRP A 193 1.24 -12.33 20.56
C TRP A 193 0.25 -11.49 19.74
N GLU A 194 0.22 -11.63 18.42
CA GLU A 194 -0.72 -10.95 17.53
C GLU A 194 -2.17 -11.31 17.86
N LYS A 195 -2.47 -12.59 18.14
CA LYS A 195 -3.80 -13.02 18.61
C LYS A 195 -4.20 -12.32 19.91
N LYS A 196 -3.26 -12.14 20.84
CA LYS A 196 -3.49 -11.42 22.09
C LYS A 196 -3.70 -9.92 21.87
N LEU A 197 -2.97 -9.31 20.94
CA LEU A 197 -3.17 -7.92 20.53
C LEU A 197 -4.54 -7.73 19.88
N LEU A 198 -4.92 -8.59 18.94
CA LEU A 198 -6.25 -8.62 18.32
C LEU A 198 -7.35 -8.79 19.37
N GLY A 199 -7.14 -9.66 20.35
CA GLY A 199 -8.05 -9.84 21.49
C GLY A 199 -8.24 -8.54 22.29
N ARG A 200 -7.16 -7.81 22.57
CA ARG A 200 -7.19 -6.51 23.26
C ARG A 200 -7.88 -5.43 22.43
N PHE A 201 -7.62 -5.38 21.13
CA PHE A 201 -8.29 -4.46 20.20
C PHE A 201 -9.80 -4.70 20.16
N ARG A 202 -10.21 -5.97 20.05
CA ARG A 202 -11.63 -6.35 19.97
C ARG A 202 -12.38 -6.20 21.29
N SER A 203 -11.70 -6.25 22.44
CA SER A 203 -12.33 -6.23 23.77
C SER A 203 -12.57 -4.84 24.36
N ALA A 204 -12.26 -3.75 23.65
CA ALA A 204 -12.51 -2.38 24.09
C ALA A 204 -11.98 -2.03 25.50
N ASP A 205 -10.73 -2.40 25.80
CA ASP A 205 -9.95 -1.68 26.81
C ASP A 205 -9.22 -0.52 26.09
N GLU A 206 -9.86 0.65 26.12
CA GLU A 206 -9.71 1.85 25.26
C GLU A 206 -8.31 2.52 25.12
N HIS A 207 -7.18 1.89 25.45
CA HIS A 207 -5.90 2.64 25.58
C HIS A 207 -4.65 1.97 24.99
N ALA A 208 -4.77 0.94 24.16
CA ALA A 208 -3.63 0.45 23.40
C ALA A 208 -3.52 1.23 22.08
N GLY A 209 -2.62 2.22 22.02
CA GLY A 209 -2.24 2.83 20.74
C GLY A 209 -1.91 1.75 19.70
N ILE A 210 -2.28 2.00 18.44
CA ILE A 210 -2.00 1.07 17.34
C ILE A 210 -0.49 1.10 17.07
N ASP A 211 0.21 0.03 17.46
CA ASP A 211 1.57 -0.22 16.98
C ASP A 211 1.49 -0.86 15.58
N LEU A 212 1.69 -0.06 14.53
CA LEU A 212 1.65 -0.51 13.14
C LEU A 212 2.60 -1.69 12.88
N GLN A 213 3.74 -1.74 13.58
CA GLN A 213 4.71 -2.81 13.40
C GLN A 213 4.10 -4.18 13.75
N SER A 214 3.32 -4.21 14.83
CA SER A 214 2.59 -5.39 15.30
C SER A 214 1.45 -5.86 14.38
N PHE A 215 1.08 -5.07 13.36
CA PHE A 215 -0.03 -5.36 12.44
C PHE A 215 0.36 -5.36 10.96
N ALA A 216 1.64 -5.13 10.66
CA ALA A 216 2.15 -5.07 9.30
C ALA A 216 2.21 -6.44 8.60
N GLY A 217 2.00 -7.54 9.34
CA GLY A 217 1.92 -8.90 8.80
C GLY A 217 3.26 -9.45 8.29
N SER A 218 3.18 -10.46 7.45
CA SER A 218 4.33 -11.20 6.91
C SER A 218 4.17 -11.43 5.41
N GLY A 219 5.30 -11.71 4.77
CA GLY A 219 5.47 -11.83 3.34
C GLY A 219 5.36 -13.24 2.76
N VAL A 220 5.54 -13.33 1.45
CA VAL A 220 5.57 -14.57 0.67
C VAL A 220 6.68 -14.53 -0.38
N ALA A 221 7.37 -15.65 -0.56
CA ALA A 221 8.34 -15.85 -1.63
C ALA A 221 7.94 -17.05 -2.49
N VAL A 222 8.08 -16.91 -3.80
CA VAL A 222 7.73 -17.92 -4.79
C VAL A 222 8.96 -18.31 -5.60
N GLY A 223 9.17 -19.60 -5.83
CA GLY A 223 10.27 -20.11 -6.64
C GLY A 223 10.25 -21.63 -6.75
N ASP A 224 10.88 -22.19 -7.78
CA ASP A 224 11.02 -23.64 -7.95
C ASP A 224 12.19 -24.15 -7.08
N ILE A 225 11.88 -24.52 -5.83
CA ILE A 225 12.88 -24.83 -4.79
C ILE A 225 13.50 -26.22 -5.01
N ASN A 226 12.77 -27.12 -5.64
CA ASN A 226 13.15 -28.51 -5.85
C ASN A 226 13.54 -28.83 -7.31
N SER A 227 13.47 -27.85 -8.20
CA SER A 227 13.77 -27.94 -9.64
C SER A 227 12.89 -28.94 -10.40
N ASP A 228 11.61 -29.08 -10.02
CA ASP A 228 10.64 -29.95 -10.69
C ASP A 228 9.80 -29.24 -11.76
N GLY A 229 9.97 -27.92 -11.90
CA GLY A 229 9.30 -27.07 -12.87
C GLY A 229 7.97 -26.48 -12.39
N LEU A 230 7.53 -26.78 -11.17
CA LEU A 230 6.40 -26.15 -10.50
C LEU A 230 6.89 -25.11 -9.49
N LEU A 231 6.14 -24.02 -9.36
CA LEU A 231 6.48 -22.97 -8.39
C LEU A 231 6.06 -23.38 -6.99
N ASP A 232 7.02 -23.38 -6.06
CA ASP A 232 6.84 -23.63 -4.63
C ASP A 232 6.63 -22.32 -3.85
N LEU A 233 6.20 -22.44 -2.59
CA LEU A 233 5.89 -21.30 -1.74
C LEU A 233 6.69 -21.34 -0.43
N PHE A 234 7.25 -20.20 -0.05
CA PHE A 234 7.61 -19.94 1.34
C PHE A 234 6.72 -18.81 1.89
N ILE A 235 6.01 -19.10 2.98
CA ILE A 235 5.14 -18.14 3.65
C ILE A 235 5.79 -17.74 4.97
N GLY A 236 6.07 -16.45 5.12
CA GLY A 236 6.58 -15.87 6.36
C GLY A 236 5.48 -15.74 7.41
N GLY A 237 5.89 -15.66 8.67
CA GLY A 237 4.94 -15.54 9.78
C GLY A 237 5.61 -15.57 11.15
N GLN A 238 4.87 -15.12 12.17
CA GLN A 238 5.30 -15.19 13.57
C GLN A 238 5.12 -16.60 14.16
N ASP A 239 6.23 -17.32 14.38
CA ASP A 239 6.32 -18.72 14.86
C ASP A 239 5.60 -19.75 13.96
N CYS A 240 5.27 -19.36 12.73
CA CYS A 240 4.42 -20.13 11.83
C CYS A 240 4.90 -20.10 10.38
N SER A 241 6.13 -19.64 10.11
CA SER A 241 6.68 -19.67 8.76
C SER A 241 6.71 -21.10 8.22
N ARG A 242 6.37 -21.29 6.94
CA ARG A 242 6.25 -22.60 6.29
C ARG A 242 6.79 -22.60 4.87
N LEU A 243 7.34 -23.74 4.48
CA LEU A 243 7.75 -24.05 3.12
C LEU A 243 6.83 -25.13 2.56
N PHE A 244 6.25 -24.87 1.40
CA PHE A 244 5.32 -25.75 0.72
C PHE A 244 5.82 -26.12 -0.66
N PHE A 245 5.87 -27.42 -0.96
CA PHE A 245 6.11 -27.89 -2.32
C PHE A 245 4.81 -28.02 -3.10
N ASN A 246 4.82 -27.54 -4.34
CA ASN A 246 3.70 -27.67 -5.25
C ASN A 246 3.69 -29.07 -5.87
N LEU A 247 2.56 -29.78 -5.75
CA LEU A 247 2.35 -31.12 -6.29
C LEU A 247 1.52 -31.12 -7.59
N GLY A 248 1.27 -29.94 -8.15
CA GLY A 248 0.40 -29.71 -9.30
C GLY A 248 -1.08 -29.62 -8.93
N ASP A 249 -1.88 -29.07 -9.84
CA ASP A 249 -3.31 -28.74 -9.66
C ASP A 249 -3.56 -27.95 -8.37
N PHE A 250 -2.71 -26.97 -8.07
CA PHE A 250 -2.76 -26.15 -6.85
C PHE A 250 -2.72 -26.94 -5.54
N ARG A 251 -2.26 -28.19 -5.50
CA ARG A 251 -2.08 -28.93 -4.24
C ARG A 251 -0.68 -28.70 -3.68
N PHE A 252 -0.58 -28.34 -2.41
CA PHE A 252 0.68 -28.01 -1.76
C PHE A 252 0.96 -28.93 -0.55
N GLU A 253 2.20 -29.41 -0.45
CA GLU A 253 2.67 -30.25 0.66
C GLU A 253 3.59 -29.45 1.58
N ASP A 254 3.27 -29.38 2.88
CA ASP A 254 4.15 -28.76 3.88
C ASP A 254 5.43 -29.61 4.06
N ARG A 255 6.58 -29.00 3.76
CA ARG A 255 7.92 -29.59 3.84
C ARG A 255 8.79 -28.99 4.95
N SER A 256 8.20 -28.15 5.80
CA SER A 256 8.91 -27.34 6.76
C SER A 256 9.74 -28.19 7.74
N GLU A 257 9.15 -29.21 8.34
CA GLU A 257 9.85 -30.06 9.33
C GLU A 257 11.01 -30.87 8.74
N GLN A 258 10.94 -31.20 7.45
CA GLN A 258 11.93 -32.04 6.78
C GLN A 258 13.12 -31.22 6.24
N LEU A 259 12.85 -30.00 5.75
CA LEU A 259 13.81 -29.21 4.99
C LEU A 259 14.35 -27.99 5.75
N LEU A 260 13.58 -27.40 6.66
CA LEU A 260 13.98 -26.20 7.39
C LEU A 260 14.68 -26.55 8.71
N PRO A 261 15.59 -25.69 9.20
CA PRO A 261 16.21 -25.88 10.50
C PRO A 261 15.18 -25.66 11.61
N LYS A 262 15.33 -26.38 12.73
CA LYS A 262 14.44 -26.25 13.90
C LYS A 262 14.44 -24.86 14.52
N GLU A 263 15.57 -24.18 14.45
CA GLU A 263 15.77 -22.81 14.97
C GLU A 263 15.84 -21.83 13.79
N MET A 264 14.71 -21.70 13.09
CA MET A 264 14.48 -20.66 12.09
C MET A 264 13.88 -19.42 12.75
N GLY A 265 14.05 -18.25 12.12
CA GLY A 265 13.47 -16.98 12.51
C GLY A 265 12.00 -17.06 12.93
N LYS A 266 11.70 -16.48 14.09
CA LYS A 266 10.38 -16.55 14.74
C LYS A 266 9.40 -15.48 14.27
N THR A 267 9.83 -14.51 13.49
CA THR A 267 9.04 -13.32 13.11
C THR A 267 9.44 -12.85 11.72
N VAL A 268 9.40 -13.78 10.75
CA VAL A 268 9.77 -13.46 9.36
C VAL A 268 8.81 -12.43 8.80
N ARG A 269 9.35 -11.31 8.34
CA ARG A 269 8.65 -10.22 7.68
C ARG A 269 8.76 -10.39 6.17
N HIS A 270 9.98 -10.26 5.64
CA HIS A 270 10.25 -10.39 4.21
C HIS A 270 11.08 -11.66 3.94
N PRO A 271 10.48 -12.72 3.38
CA PRO A 271 11.21 -13.84 2.81
C PRO A 271 11.57 -13.58 1.34
N LEU A 272 12.76 -13.99 0.90
CA LEU A 272 13.13 -14.09 -0.52
C LEU A 272 13.65 -15.50 -0.83
N LEU A 273 13.37 -15.97 -2.03
CA LEU A 273 13.95 -17.18 -2.62
C LEU A 273 14.89 -16.79 -3.75
N ILE A 274 16.19 -16.99 -3.56
CA ILE A 274 17.23 -16.54 -4.50
C ILE A 274 18.50 -17.39 -4.36
N ASP A 275 19.13 -17.77 -5.46
CA ASP A 275 20.46 -18.40 -5.46
C ASP A 275 21.53 -17.35 -5.13
N LEU A 276 21.93 -17.27 -3.85
CA LEU A 276 22.74 -16.17 -3.34
C LEU A 276 24.25 -16.45 -3.47
N ASP A 277 24.65 -17.72 -3.51
CA ASP A 277 26.04 -18.12 -3.70
C ASP A 277 26.36 -18.69 -5.09
N ASN A 278 25.43 -18.53 -6.03
CA ASN A 278 25.53 -18.92 -7.43
C ASN A 278 25.83 -20.43 -7.60
N ASP A 279 25.18 -21.27 -6.78
CA ASP A 279 25.38 -22.72 -6.77
C ASP A 279 24.26 -23.53 -7.45
N GLY A 280 23.33 -22.83 -8.11
CA GLY A 280 22.21 -23.38 -8.89
C GLY A 280 21.01 -23.80 -8.04
N ARG A 281 20.97 -23.40 -6.77
CA ARG A 281 19.88 -23.73 -5.84
C ARG A 281 19.36 -22.48 -5.15
N LEU A 282 18.04 -22.40 -4.98
CA LEU A 282 17.44 -21.26 -4.29
C LEU A 282 17.74 -21.34 -2.78
N ASP A 283 18.29 -20.26 -2.25
CA ASP A 283 18.47 -20.03 -0.82
C ASP A 283 17.32 -19.18 -0.27
N LEU A 284 17.16 -19.19 1.05
CA LEU A 284 16.17 -18.37 1.76
C LEU A 284 16.85 -17.19 2.45
N VAL A 285 16.46 -15.98 2.09
CA VAL A 285 16.78 -14.76 2.85
C VAL A 285 15.58 -14.40 3.72
N LEU A 286 15.78 -14.30 5.03
CA LEU A 286 14.73 -14.04 6.02
C LEU A 286 15.04 -12.76 6.79
N VAL A 287 14.34 -11.67 6.44
CA VAL A 287 14.29 -10.48 7.29
C VAL A 287 13.24 -10.68 8.38
N GLN A 288 13.61 -10.41 9.63
CA GLN A 288 12.75 -10.70 10.77
C GLN A 288 12.85 -9.62 11.87
N GLU A 289 11.75 -9.46 12.61
CA GLU A 289 11.66 -8.51 13.73
C GLU A 289 12.43 -8.98 14.97
N VAL A 290 12.59 -10.28 15.18
CA VAL A 290 13.36 -10.81 16.31
C VAL A 290 14.76 -11.08 15.80
N PRO A 291 15.74 -10.23 16.07
CA PRO A 291 17.07 -10.35 15.47
C PRO A 291 17.79 -11.62 15.95
N PRO A 292 18.79 -12.11 15.19
CA PRO A 292 19.24 -11.57 13.90
C PRO A 292 18.37 -12.06 12.72
N SER A 293 18.35 -11.30 11.63
CA SER A 293 17.92 -11.80 10.31
C SER A 293 18.84 -12.92 9.84
N GLN A 294 18.33 -13.80 8.99
CA GLN A 294 19.01 -15.05 8.65
C GLN A 294 19.02 -15.30 7.15
N ILE A 295 20.09 -15.91 6.67
CA ILE A 295 20.16 -16.54 5.35
C ILE A 295 20.31 -18.03 5.56
N LEU A 296 19.42 -18.82 4.97
CA LEU A 296 19.48 -20.27 5.00
C LEU A 296 19.87 -20.76 3.60
N TYR A 297 21.04 -21.37 3.50
CA TYR A 297 21.51 -21.90 2.22
C TYR A 297 21.04 -23.33 2.02
N GLN A 298 20.59 -23.63 0.80
CA GLN A 298 20.12 -24.97 0.45
C GLN A 298 21.31 -25.88 0.09
N GLY A 299 21.50 -26.96 0.83
CA GLY A 299 22.46 -28.01 0.51
C GLY A 299 21.99 -28.91 -0.63
N ARG A 300 22.89 -29.72 -1.18
CA ARG A 300 22.58 -30.71 -2.25
C ARG A 300 21.50 -31.74 -1.90
N SER A 301 21.14 -31.86 -0.62
CA SER A 301 20.05 -32.73 -0.17
C SER A 301 18.67 -32.08 -0.25
N GLY A 302 18.59 -30.81 -0.68
CA GLY A 302 17.39 -29.98 -0.65
C GLY A 302 17.11 -29.34 0.72
N LYS A 303 17.93 -29.64 1.74
CA LYS A 303 17.77 -29.09 3.09
C LYS A 303 18.46 -27.75 3.24
N PHE A 304 17.84 -26.85 4.00
CA PHE A 304 18.37 -25.55 4.39
C PHE A 304 19.18 -25.70 5.68
N ASP A 305 20.38 -26.29 5.57
CA ASP A 305 21.17 -26.72 6.72
C ASP A 305 22.30 -25.76 7.13
N THR A 306 22.59 -24.77 6.28
CA THR A 306 23.64 -23.78 6.54
C THR A 306 23.01 -22.42 6.82
N VAL A 307 23.13 -21.96 8.07
CA VAL A 307 22.53 -20.69 8.54
C VAL A 307 23.61 -19.63 8.71
N VAL A 308 23.42 -18.47 8.07
CA VAL A 308 24.23 -17.26 8.26
C VAL A 308 23.36 -16.19 8.91
N ASN A 309 23.82 -15.64 10.03
CA ASN A 309 23.11 -14.55 10.70
C ASN A 309 23.61 -13.20 10.18
N LEU A 310 22.66 -12.34 9.78
CA LEU A 310 22.88 -10.93 9.48
C LEU A 310 22.63 -10.13 10.77
N PRO A 311 23.57 -9.30 11.23
CA PRO A 311 23.46 -8.56 12.49
C PRO A 311 22.50 -7.37 12.38
N THR A 312 21.24 -7.65 12.08
CA THR A 312 20.13 -6.70 12.14
C THR A 312 19.63 -6.53 13.58
N ASP A 313 18.83 -5.49 13.82
CA ASP A 313 18.09 -5.31 15.06
C ASP A 313 16.59 -5.54 14.84
N SER A 314 15.77 -5.24 15.85
CA SER A 314 14.34 -5.51 15.79
C SER A 314 13.55 -4.67 14.79
N ALA A 315 14.17 -3.64 14.20
CA ALA A 315 13.52 -2.74 13.25
C ALA A 315 13.60 -3.21 11.81
N ALA A 316 14.28 -4.31 11.49
CA ALA A 316 14.36 -4.81 10.12
C ALA A 316 12.97 -5.18 9.57
N GLN A 317 12.61 -4.66 8.39
CA GLN A 317 11.30 -4.87 7.75
C GLN A 317 11.40 -5.50 6.37
N ASN A 318 12.14 -4.86 5.46
CA ASN A 318 12.25 -5.26 4.06
C ASN A 318 13.70 -5.54 3.66
N VAL A 319 13.86 -6.17 2.50
CA VAL A 319 15.16 -6.41 1.87
C VAL A 319 15.04 -6.23 0.37
N SER A 320 16.10 -5.67 -0.23
CA SER A 320 16.39 -5.80 -1.66
C SER A 320 17.77 -6.40 -1.84
N VAL A 321 17.94 -7.25 -2.86
CA VAL A 321 19.20 -7.94 -3.16
C VAL A 321 19.71 -7.51 -4.53
N PHE A 322 20.97 -7.08 -4.61
CA PHE A 322 21.60 -6.61 -5.85
C PHE A 322 23.12 -6.56 -5.68
N ASP A 323 23.88 -6.58 -6.77
CA ASP A 323 25.35 -6.39 -6.76
C ASP A 323 25.64 -4.88 -6.91
N TYR A 324 25.82 -4.16 -5.79
CA TYR A 324 25.92 -2.68 -5.84
C TYR A 324 27.31 -2.19 -6.25
N ASP A 325 28.34 -3.04 -6.14
CA ASP A 325 29.73 -2.69 -6.46
C ASP A 325 30.33 -3.46 -7.65
N HIS A 326 29.53 -4.30 -8.31
CA HIS A 326 29.85 -5.11 -9.49
C HIS A 326 31.02 -6.09 -9.21
N ASP A 327 31.10 -6.62 -7.99
CA ASP A 327 32.14 -7.58 -7.61
C ASP A 327 31.74 -9.05 -7.86
N GLY A 328 30.50 -9.28 -8.30
CA GLY A 328 29.93 -10.59 -8.63
C GLY A 328 29.32 -11.32 -7.44
N PHE A 329 29.34 -10.74 -6.24
CA PHE A 329 28.60 -11.20 -5.08
C PHE A 329 27.35 -10.36 -4.88
N LEU A 330 26.25 -11.00 -4.50
CA LEU A 330 25.02 -10.29 -4.21
C LEU A 330 25.08 -9.64 -2.82
N ASP A 331 24.67 -8.39 -2.76
CA ASP A 331 24.58 -7.56 -1.56
C ASP A 331 23.13 -7.40 -1.11
N LEU A 332 22.94 -7.08 0.17
CA LEU A 332 21.60 -6.96 0.75
C LEU A 332 21.42 -5.58 1.37
N PHE A 333 20.50 -4.79 0.83
CA PHE A 333 19.95 -3.65 1.55
C PHE A 333 18.80 -4.15 2.44
N VAL A 334 18.85 -3.82 3.73
CA VAL A 334 17.82 -4.13 4.72
C VAL A 334 17.26 -2.82 5.26
N GLY A 335 16.02 -2.52 4.87
CA GLY A 335 15.27 -1.38 5.36
C GLY A 335 14.88 -1.55 6.82
N GLN A 336 15.11 -0.51 7.61
CA GLN A 336 14.74 -0.47 9.02
C GLN A 336 13.65 0.55 9.34
N TYR A 337 12.78 0.18 10.28
CA TYR A 337 11.68 1.00 10.79
C TYR A 337 12.05 1.78 12.06
N GLY A 338 11.13 2.56 12.63
CA GLY A 338 11.32 3.16 13.95
C GLY A 338 10.72 2.31 15.07
N ILE A 339 11.41 2.18 16.21
CA ILE A 339 10.94 1.36 17.35
C ILE A 339 10.99 2.12 18.67
N GLY A 340 9.87 2.08 19.42
CA GLY A 340 9.84 2.53 20.81
C GLY A 340 9.84 4.05 20.98
N PHE A 341 9.58 4.80 19.91
CA PHE A 341 9.43 6.25 19.91
C PHE A 341 8.52 6.71 18.77
N GLU A 342 7.99 7.92 18.89
CA GLU A 342 7.14 8.54 17.87
C GLU A 342 7.96 9.06 16.68
N PRO A 343 7.41 9.06 15.46
CA PRO A 343 8.03 9.71 14.32
C PRO A 343 8.18 11.22 14.57
N SER A 344 9.30 11.76 14.08
CA SER A 344 9.50 13.20 13.96
C SER A 344 8.69 13.74 12.79
N ILE A 345 8.42 15.05 12.76
CA ILE A 345 7.75 15.72 11.62
C ILE A 345 8.52 15.50 10.29
N ALA A 346 9.84 15.35 10.37
CA ALA A 346 10.67 15.04 9.22
C ALA A 346 10.66 13.55 8.84
N GLY A 347 10.20 12.66 9.72
CA GLY A 347 10.28 11.21 9.57
C GLY A 347 11.70 10.67 9.49
N ARG A 348 12.70 11.43 9.97
CA ARG A 348 14.14 11.06 9.88
C ARG A 348 14.74 10.57 11.19
N ASN A 349 13.92 9.98 12.04
CA ASN A 349 14.34 9.49 13.35
C ASN A 349 14.12 7.98 13.53
N GLY A 350 13.85 7.22 12.47
CA GLY A 350 13.80 5.75 12.50
C GLY A 350 15.17 5.13 12.78
N SER A 351 15.20 3.80 12.91
CA SER A 351 16.47 3.08 13.00
C SER A 351 17.25 3.17 11.68
N ALA A 352 18.57 3.03 11.74
CA ALA A 352 19.41 3.18 10.56
C ALA A 352 19.31 1.93 9.66
N SER A 353 18.99 2.12 8.38
CA SER A 353 18.97 0.98 7.43
C SER A 353 20.38 0.47 7.12
N LEU A 354 20.47 -0.81 6.76
CA LEU A 354 21.73 -1.55 6.65
C LEU A 354 22.01 -1.99 5.22
N LEU A 355 23.22 -1.79 4.72
CA LEU A 355 23.74 -2.41 3.50
C LEU A 355 24.78 -3.43 3.91
N PHE A 356 24.57 -4.68 3.50
CA PHE A 356 25.48 -5.79 3.72
C PHE A 356 26.15 -6.18 2.41
N GLN A 357 27.46 -5.94 2.31
CA GLN A 357 28.26 -6.36 1.18
C GLN A 357 28.50 -7.87 1.23
N GLY A 358 28.13 -8.58 0.17
CA GLY A 358 28.39 -9.99 -0.06
C GLY A 358 29.88 -10.26 -0.30
N GLN A 359 30.36 -11.40 0.16
CA GLN A 359 31.75 -11.81 0.01
C GLN A 359 31.85 -13.32 -0.16
N ALA A 360 32.96 -13.75 -0.74
CA ALA A 360 33.30 -15.16 -0.88
C ALA A 360 33.10 -15.95 0.42
N LYS A 361 32.65 -17.20 0.28
CA LYS A 361 32.35 -18.13 1.39
C LYS A 361 31.18 -17.68 2.26
N ARG A 362 30.12 -17.14 1.64
CA ARG A 362 28.83 -16.82 2.29
C ARG A 362 29.00 -15.84 3.46
N LYS A 363 29.85 -14.83 3.27
CA LYS A 363 30.15 -13.80 4.28
C LYS A 363 29.50 -12.49 3.90
N PHE A 364 29.10 -11.73 4.90
CA PHE A 364 28.50 -10.42 4.73
C PHE A 364 29.17 -9.41 5.66
N GLN A 365 29.49 -8.24 5.12
CA GLN A 365 30.04 -7.11 5.87
C GLN A 365 29.03 -5.96 5.86
N GLU A 366 28.71 -5.37 7.02
CA GLU A 366 27.90 -4.15 7.07
C GLU A 366 28.74 -2.94 6.61
N VAL A 367 28.19 -2.16 5.68
CA VAL A 367 28.93 -1.15 4.91
C VAL A 367 28.16 0.15 4.70
N SER A 368 26.95 0.32 5.26
CA SER A 368 26.08 1.50 5.04
C SER A 368 26.83 2.80 5.16
N LYS A 369 27.58 2.98 6.26
CA LYS A 369 28.29 4.23 6.53
C LYS A 369 29.40 4.51 5.51
N ARG A 370 30.15 3.49 5.08
CA ARG A 370 31.22 3.66 4.08
C ARG A 370 30.63 3.88 2.68
N ALA A 371 29.48 3.27 2.40
CA ALA A 371 28.75 3.41 1.15
C ALA A 371 27.95 4.72 1.07
N GLY A 372 27.95 5.57 2.10
CA GLY A 372 27.18 6.83 2.09
C GLY A 372 25.67 6.65 2.26
N LEU A 373 25.19 5.44 2.55
CA LEU A 373 23.79 5.13 2.83
C LEU A 373 23.46 5.35 4.30
N ILE A 374 23.40 6.61 4.73
CA ILE A 374 22.99 6.98 6.09
C ILE A 374 21.53 7.44 6.04
N THR A 375 20.61 6.48 6.04
CA THR A 375 19.17 6.75 6.14
C THR A 375 18.62 6.30 7.49
N THR A 376 17.78 7.16 8.08
CA THR A 376 16.98 6.93 9.28
C THR A 376 15.50 7.19 8.98
N GLY A 377 15.09 6.95 7.73
CA GLY A 377 13.68 6.88 7.33
C GLY A 377 12.96 5.73 8.01
N TRP A 378 11.63 5.75 7.97
CA TRP A 378 10.80 4.67 8.49
C TRP A 378 10.50 3.69 7.36
N SER A 379 11.52 2.92 6.95
CA SER A 379 11.50 2.14 5.71
C SER A 379 10.55 0.94 5.80
N LEU A 380 9.70 0.79 4.78
CA LEU A 380 8.79 -0.37 4.63
C LEU A 380 8.96 -1.10 3.30
N ALA A 381 9.41 -0.42 2.25
CA ALA A 381 9.76 -1.06 0.99
C ALA A 381 10.96 -0.39 0.32
N SER A 382 11.58 -1.13 -0.59
CA SER A 382 12.67 -0.65 -1.44
C SER A 382 12.63 -1.32 -2.80
N ALA A 383 13.17 -0.63 -3.79
CA ALA A 383 13.37 -1.14 -5.14
C ALA A 383 14.75 -0.69 -5.65
N THR A 384 15.29 -1.40 -6.66
CA THR A 384 16.64 -1.16 -7.19
C THR A 384 16.62 -0.82 -8.68
N PRO A 385 16.03 0.32 -9.08
CA PRO A 385 16.02 0.74 -10.48
C PRO A 385 17.41 1.21 -10.94
N ASP A 386 17.73 1.09 -12.23
CA ASP A 386 18.79 1.87 -12.89
C ASP A 386 18.16 3.13 -13.50
N ILE A 387 18.07 4.21 -12.72
CA ILE A 387 17.24 5.38 -13.10
C ILE A 387 17.90 6.23 -14.19
N ASN A 388 19.22 6.16 -14.28
CA ASN A 388 20.02 6.98 -15.19
C ASN A 388 20.54 6.16 -16.38
N ASN A 389 20.17 4.87 -16.45
CA ASN A 389 20.52 3.89 -17.48
C ASN A 389 22.04 3.81 -17.68
N ASP A 390 22.78 3.71 -16.58
CA ASP A 390 24.24 3.63 -16.60
C ASP A 390 24.83 2.27 -16.27
N GLY A 391 23.95 1.31 -16.02
CA GLY A 391 24.25 -0.07 -15.69
C GLY A 391 24.53 -0.33 -14.22
N TRP A 392 24.47 0.68 -13.36
CA TRP A 392 24.61 0.52 -11.91
C TRP A 392 23.26 0.74 -11.25
N LEU A 393 22.84 -0.24 -10.45
CA LEU A 393 21.56 -0.14 -9.76
C LEU A 393 21.61 0.90 -8.65
N ASP A 394 20.57 1.72 -8.62
CA ASP A 394 20.29 2.71 -7.60
C ASP A 394 19.39 2.11 -6.52
N LEU A 395 19.07 2.90 -5.50
CA LEU A 395 18.22 2.44 -4.40
C LEU A 395 17.10 3.45 -4.12
N PHE A 396 15.87 3.03 -4.39
CA PHE A 396 14.66 3.74 -3.97
C PHE A 396 14.12 3.14 -2.67
N ILE A 397 13.66 3.98 -1.74
CA ILE A 397 13.12 3.58 -0.45
C ILE A 397 11.81 4.31 -0.21
N ALA A 398 10.73 3.53 -0.06
CA ALA A 398 9.43 4.02 0.37
C ALA A 398 9.35 4.01 1.90
N ASN A 399 9.01 5.17 2.47
CA ASN A 399 8.98 5.41 3.90
C ASN A 399 7.54 5.62 4.40
N ASP A 400 7.22 5.02 5.55
CA ASP A 400 5.91 5.24 6.19
C ASP A 400 5.75 6.68 6.72
N PHE A 401 6.86 7.28 7.14
CA PHE A 401 6.92 8.63 7.66
C PHE A 401 8.06 9.41 7.03
N GLY A 402 7.86 10.71 6.84
CA GLY A 402 8.87 11.58 6.26
C GLY A 402 8.76 11.62 4.75
N GLU A 403 9.89 11.70 4.07
CA GLU A 403 9.99 11.70 2.60
C GLU A 403 10.57 10.37 2.15
N ASP A 404 10.10 9.88 1.01
CA ASP A 404 10.73 8.79 0.27
C ASP A 404 12.14 9.20 -0.16
N GLU A 405 12.99 8.21 -0.38
CA GLU A 405 14.39 8.41 -0.65
C GLU A 405 14.82 7.73 -1.93
N LEU A 406 15.77 8.36 -2.61
CA LEU A 406 16.41 7.81 -3.78
C LEU A 406 17.90 8.10 -3.68
N PHE A 407 18.69 7.05 -3.86
CA PHE A 407 20.13 7.07 -3.76
C PHE A 407 20.72 6.63 -5.08
N LEU A 408 21.44 7.54 -5.75
CA LEU A 408 22.16 7.22 -6.97
C LEU A 408 23.50 6.55 -6.63
N ASN A 409 23.82 5.45 -7.32
CA ASN A 409 25.11 4.78 -7.22
C ASN A 409 26.20 5.58 -7.95
N ASN A 410 27.30 5.90 -7.27
CA ASN A 410 28.41 6.68 -7.84
C ASN A 410 29.45 5.81 -8.57
N ARG A 411 29.25 4.49 -8.66
CA ARG A 411 30.16 3.52 -9.31
C ARG A 411 31.53 3.39 -8.66
N ASP A 412 31.65 3.81 -7.41
CA ASP A 412 32.87 3.74 -6.60
C ASP A 412 32.63 3.07 -5.24
N GLY A 413 31.53 2.33 -5.13
CA GLY A 413 31.06 1.71 -3.89
C GLY A 413 30.36 2.68 -2.94
N THR A 414 29.96 3.86 -3.41
CA THR A 414 29.20 4.84 -2.63
C THR A 414 27.92 5.29 -3.33
N PHE A 415 26.99 5.83 -2.54
CA PHE A 415 25.73 6.39 -2.97
C PHE A 415 25.62 7.86 -2.58
N ARG A 416 24.79 8.61 -3.33
CA ARG A 416 24.38 9.97 -2.98
C ARG A 416 22.86 10.12 -3.05
N SER A 417 22.26 10.89 -2.14
CA SER A 417 20.82 11.16 -2.19
C SER A 417 20.46 12.09 -3.34
N VAL A 418 19.44 11.72 -4.12
CA VAL A 418 18.98 12.44 -5.33
C VAL A 418 17.45 12.59 -5.41
N ALA A 419 16.72 12.24 -4.36
CA ALA A 419 15.24 12.24 -4.37
C ALA A 419 14.63 13.58 -4.81
N ASP A 420 15.16 14.70 -4.31
CA ASP A 420 14.77 16.06 -4.72
C ASP A 420 15.10 16.36 -6.20
N GLU A 421 16.23 15.85 -6.70
CA GLU A 421 16.71 16.06 -8.08
C GLU A 421 15.83 15.31 -9.08
N TYR A 422 15.31 14.15 -8.68
CA TYR A 422 14.46 13.29 -9.49
C TYR A 422 12.96 13.44 -9.23
N ASN A 423 12.55 14.29 -8.27
CA ASN A 423 11.15 14.54 -7.93
C ASN A 423 10.39 13.26 -7.50
N VAL A 424 11.02 12.50 -6.60
CA VAL A 424 10.46 11.27 -5.99
C VAL A 424 10.48 11.31 -4.46
N ASN A 425 10.73 12.49 -3.88
CA ASN A 425 10.79 12.74 -2.44
C ASN A 425 9.40 12.98 -1.83
N ASP A 426 8.39 12.26 -2.31
CA ASP A 426 7.02 12.42 -1.84
C ASP A 426 6.92 12.02 -0.35
N ARG A 427 6.03 12.69 0.38
CA ARG A 427 5.93 12.52 1.83
C ARG A 427 5.02 11.36 2.23
N GLY A 428 5.62 10.29 2.73
CA GLY A 428 5.08 9.37 3.72
C GLY A 428 4.04 8.37 3.22
N ASN A 429 3.72 7.43 4.10
CA ASN A 429 2.76 6.34 3.96
C ASN A 429 3.06 5.31 2.87
N GLY A 430 4.27 5.32 2.29
CA GLY A 430 4.66 4.35 1.28
C GLY A 430 4.77 2.95 1.87
N MET A 431 3.94 2.02 1.41
CA MET A 431 3.96 0.61 1.83
C MET A 431 4.71 -0.28 0.85
N SER A 432 4.68 0.01 -0.46
CA SER A 432 5.35 -0.80 -1.48
C SER A 432 6.23 0.04 -2.40
N ALA A 433 7.14 -0.63 -3.13
CA ALA A 433 7.83 -0.07 -4.27
C ALA A 433 7.88 -1.13 -5.39
N THR A 434 7.24 -0.86 -6.52
CA THR A 434 7.15 -1.80 -7.65
C THR A 434 7.63 -1.13 -8.94
N LEU A 435 8.47 -1.82 -9.71
CA LEU A 435 9.00 -1.33 -11.00
C LEU A 435 8.11 -1.81 -12.14
N VAL A 436 7.79 -0.92 -13.09
CA VAL A 436 6.97 -1.23 -14.27
C VAL A 436 7.32 -0.29 -15.43
N ASP A 437 7.06 -0.66 -16.69
CA ASP A 437 7.13 0.26 -17.84
C ASP A 437 5.69 0.57 -18.29
N LEU A 438 5.02 1.49 -17.61
CA LEU A 438 3.61 1.80 -17.87
C LEU A 438 3.46 2.76 -19.04
N ASN A 439 4.44 3.65 -19.23
CA ASN A 439 4.43 4.65 -20.29
C ASN A 439 5.04 4.15 -21.62
N ASN A 440 5.53 2.90 -21.66
CA ASN A 440 6.15 2.25 -22.82
C ASN A 440 7.41 2.97 -23.34
N ASP A 441 8.26 3.48 -22.45
CA ASP A 441 9.54 4.12 -22.80
C ASP A 441 10.79 3.25 -22.53
N LEU A 442 10.58 2.02 -22.06
CA LEU A 442 11.59 1.03 -21.70
C LEU A 442 12.43 1.40 -20.47
N LEU A 443 12.08 2.44 -19.72
CA LEU A 443 12.69 2.82 -18.46
C LEU A 443 11.78 2.42 -17.28
N PRO A 444 12.35 2.19 -16.10
CA PRO A 444 11.56 1.77 -14.94
C PRO A 444 10.78 2.96 -14.36
N ASP A 445 9.45 2.92 -14.49
CA ASP A 445 8.51 3.67 -13.66
C ASP A 445 8.45 3.03 -12.26
N ILE A 446 8.12 3.84 -11.25
CA ILE A 446 8.01 3.38 -9.85
C ILE A 446 6.59 3.61 -9.37
N TYR A 447 5.92 2.54 -8.94
CA TYR A 447 4.66 2.60 -8.21
C TYR A 447 4.91 2.47 -6.71
N VAL A 448 4.28 3.34 -5.93
CA VAL A 448 4.27 3.30 -4.46
C VAL A 448 2.83 3.23 -4.00
N SER A 449 2.45 2.10 -3.39
CA SER A 449 1.17 2.04 -2.66
C SER A 449 1.27 2.89 -1.40
N THR A 450 0.18 3.56 -1.04
CA THR A 450 0.11 4.38 0.15
C THR A 450 -1.06 3.99 1.04
N ILE A 451 -1.02 4.51 2.26
CA ILE A 451 -2.11 4.38 3.22
C ILE A 451 -2.64 5.77 3.59
N ASP A 452 -3.95 5.86 3.74
CA ASP A 452 -4.58 7.11 4.12
C ASP A 452 -4.17 7.52 5.55
N THR A 453 -3.53 8.69 5.65
CA THR A 453 -3.08 9.32 6.90
C THR A 453 -4.17 9.47 7.96
N PHE A 454 -5.44 9.52 7.56
CA PHE A 454 -6.56 9.82 8.45
C PHE A 454 -7.07 8.62 9.26
N SER A 455 -6.42 7.46 9.11
CA SER A 455 -6.77 6.24 9.83
C SER A 455 -5.72 5.81 10.87
N LYS A 456 -4.65 6.59 11.02
CA LYS A 456 -3.61 6.35 12.03
C LYS A 456 -3.79 7.30 13.22
N GLN A 457 -3.88 6.76 14.44
CA GLN A 457 -3.64 7.54 15.65
C GLN A 457 -2.14 7.85 15.76
N ILE A 458 -1.65 8.85 15.01
CA ILE A 458 -0.23 9.23 15.03
C ILE A 458 -0.04 10.41 15.98
N SER A 459 0.66 10.16 17.07
CA SER A 459 1.29 11.23 17.84
C SER A 459 2.67 11.51 17.23
N PHE A 460 2.92 12.78 16.89
CA PHE A 460 4.24 13.24 16.50
C PHE A 460 4.98 13.79 17.70
N LYS A 461 6.29 13.53 17.75
CA LYS A 461 7.14 14.18 18.75
C LYS A 461 7.13 15.69 18.51
N LEU A 462 6.54 16.44 19.44
CA LEU A 462 6.48 17.89 19.35
C LEU A 462 7.90 18.50 19.26
N PRO A 463 8.14 19.45 18.34
CA PRO A 463 9.43 20.11 18.21
C PRO A 463 9.75 20.89 19.49
N LYS A 464 11.01 20.91 19.90
CA LYS A 464 11.46 21.75 21.01
C LYS A 464 11.44 23.22 20.56
N PRO A 465 11.38 24.21 21.49
CA PRO A 465 11.31 25.64 21.13
C PRO A 465 12.45 26.16 20.23
N ASN A 466 13.59 25.45 20.18
CA ASN A 466 14.73 25.80 19.32
C ASN A 466 14.79 24.98 18.02
N ASP A 467 13.92 23.98 17.88
CA ASP A 467 13.77 23.11 16.70
C ASP A 467 12.52 23.50 15.88
N LEU A 468 12.06 24.76 16.01
CA LEU A 468 10.90 25.26 15.30
C LEU A 468 11.14 25.21 13.80
N ILE A 469 10.37 24.39 13.10
CA ILE A 469 10.38 24.31 11.65
C ILE A 469 9.55 25.49 11.12
N PRO A 470 10.09 26.36 10.25
CA PRO A 470 9.32 27.46 9.68
C PRO A 470 8.11 26.92 8.91
N MET A 471 6.91 27.40 9.24
CA MET A 471 5.68 27.03 8.51
C MET A 471 5.72 27.64 7.11
N THR A 472 6.22 26.85 6.16
CA THR A 472 6.33 27.23 4.74
C THR A 472 5.13 26.75 3.96
N THR A 473 4.90 27.35 2.79
CA THR A 473 3.90 26.87 1.81
C THR A 473 4.10 25.40 1.46
N ARG A 474 5.36 24.91 1.48
CA ARG A 474 5.73 23.49 1.27
C ARG A 474 5.19 22.59 2.39
N ILE A 475 5.41 22.95 3.66
CA ILE A 475 4.90 22.19 4.82
C ILE A 475 3.37 22.16 4.80
N LEU A 476 2.75 23.31 4.56
CA LEU A 476 1.30 23.38 4.39
C LEU A 476 0.86 22.47 3.25
N SER A 477 1.41 22.58 2.03
CA SER A 477 1.00 21.73 0.91
C SER A 477 1.20 20.22 1.14
N SER A 478 2.22 19.81 1.90
CA SER A 478 2.50 18.41 2.21
C SER A 478 1.74 17.86 3.43
N SER A 479 1.34 18.72 4.38
CA SER A 479 0.47 18.35 5.52
C SER A 479 -1.00 18.19 5.12
N PHE A 480 -1.35 18.52 3.88
CA PHE A 480 -2.72 18.51 3.33
C PHE A 480 -2.88 17.57 2.12
N SER A 481 -1.93 16.66 1.89
CA SER A 481 -2.07 15.64 0.86
C SER A 481 -2.82 14.44 1.44
N LEU A 482 -4.07 14.23 0.99
CA LEU A 482 -4.59 12.86 0.86
C LEU A 482 -3.61 12.16 -0.08
N ALA A 483 -2.61 11.48 0.48
CA ALA A 483 -1.64 10.75 -0.30
C ALA A 483 -2.33 9.46 -0.77
N GLY A 484 -2.98 9.53 -1.92
CA GLY A 484 -3.28 8.34 -2.71
C GLY A 484 -1.99 7.72 -3.24
N ASN A 485 -2.11 6.53 -3.84
CA ASN A 485 -0.97 5.83 -4.43
C ASN A 485 -0.21 6.73 -5.42
N GLN A 486 1.08 6.48 -5.59
CA GLN A 486 1.95 7.35 -6.37
C GLN A 486 2.51 6.58 -7.57
N PHE A 487 2.50 7.25 -8.72
CA PHE A 487 3.17 6.80 -9.93
C PHE A 487 4.26 7.80 -10.27
N HIS A 488 5.51 7.38 -10.20
CA HIS A 488 6.64 8.11 -10.73
C HIS A 488 6.91 7.60 -12.13
N LEU A 489 6.50 8.36 -13.14
CA LEU A 489 6.76 8.02 -14.54
C LEU A 489 8.16 8.51 -14.93
N SER A 490 8.98 7.57 -15.37
CA SER A 490 10.31 7.80 -15.87
C SER A 490 10.29 8.56 -17.19
N LYS A 491 11.41 9.21 -17.50
CA LYS A 491 11.64 9.84 -18.79
C LYS A 491 13.13 10.02 -19.03
N ALA A 492 13.63 9.49 -20.14
CA ALA A 492 15.05 9.55 -20.48
C ALA A 492 15.65 10.97 -20.34
N GLY A 493 16.68 11.10 -19.49
CA GLY A 493 17.42 12.34 -19.27
C GLY A 493 16.65 13.44 -18.52
N HIS A 494 15.54 13.10 -17.86
CA HIS A 494 14.70 14.04 -17.11
C HIS A 494 14.31 13.47 -15.73
N PRO A 495 14.00 14.34 -14.75
CA PRO A 495 13.37 13.90 -13.49
C PRO A 495 12.06 13.16 -13.75
N TYR A 496 11.67 12.32 -12.79
CA TYR A 496 10.39 11.62 -12.83
C TYR A 496 9.25 12.63 -12.84
N GLN A 497 8.22 12.31 -13.63
CA GLN A 497 6.96 13.02 -13.58
C GLN A 497 6.07 12.30 -12.58
N SER A 498 5.83 12.93 -11.42
CA SER A 498 4.80 12.45 -10.51
C SER A 498 3.45 12.56 -11.21
N ALA A 499 2.86 11.42 -11.53
CA ALA A 499 1.50 11.33 -11.98
C ALA A 499 0.63 10.99 -10.77
N ILE A 500 -0.45 11.74 -10.62
CA ILE A 500 -1.41 11.49 -9.53
C ILE A 500 -2.09 10.17 -9.84
N ALA A 501 -2.24 9.28 -8.85
CA ALA A 501 -3.05 8.05 -8.95
C ALA A 501 -4.33 8.27 -9.75
N LYS A 502 -5.02 9.40 -9.61
CA LYS A 502 -6.24 9.76 -10.38
C LYS A 502 -6.20 9.59 -11.90
N ILE A 503 -5.02 9.63 -12.53
CA ILE A 503 -4.85 9.37 -13.98
C ILE A 503 -4.89 7.87 -14.28
N PHE A 504 -4.48 7.04 -13.33
CA PHE A 504 -4.32 5.58 -13.41
C PHE A 504 -5.30 4.81 -12.50
N GLU A 505 -5.93 5.44 -11.55
CA GLU A 505 -6.83 4.86 -10.55
C GLU A 505 -7.97 5.84 -10.34
N THR A 506 -9.20 5.36 -10.14
CA THR A 506 -10.36 6.24 -9.95
C THR A 506 -10.44 6.79 -8.51
N GLY A 507 -9.45 7.57 -8.08
CA GLY A 507 -9.44 8.33 -6.82
C GLY A 507 -9.31 7.52 -5.52
N ASP A 508 -9.06 8.24 -4.41
CA ASP A 508 -8.72 7.74 -3.06
C ASP A 508 -9.55 6.51 -2.63
N ARG A 509 -8.94 5.32 -2.69
CA ARG A 509 -9.58 4.09 -2.19
C ARG A 509 -8.59 3.26 -1.38
N GLY A 510 -8.44 3.66 -0.12
CA GLY A 510 -8.15 2.73 0.98
C GLY A 510 -6.70 2.60 1.41
N TRP A 511 -6.46 1.55 2.19
CA TRP A 511 -5.19 1.20 2.80
C TRP A 511 -4.49 0.18 1.90
N GLY A 512 -3.58 0.64 1.02
CA GLY A 512 -2.83 -0.22 0.10
C GLY A 512 -1.58 -0.80 0.76
N TRP A 513 -1.29 -2.08 0.52
CA TRP A 513 -0.09 -2.79 1.01
C TRP A 513 0.83 -3.16 -0.15
N SER A 514 0.55 -4.29 -0.80
CA SER A 514 1.34 -4.83 -1.92
C SER A 514 0.66 -4.57 -3.26
N ALA A 515 1.47 -4.33 -4.28
CA ALA A 515 1.10 -4.03 -5.65
C ALA A 515 1.94 -4.83 -6.66
N ASN A 516 1.31 -5.49 -7.63
CA ASN A 516 2.00 -6.17 -8.74
C ASN A 516 1.39 -5.82 -10.10
N PHE A 517 2.25 -5.79 -11.12
CA PHE A 517 1.88 -5.57 -12.52
C PHE A 517 2.10 -6.86 -13.31
N VAL A 518 1.03 -7.43 -13.85
CA VAL A 518 1.02 -8.75 -14.52
C VAL A 518 -0.03 -8.80 -15.60
N ASP A 519 0.25 -9.45 -16.71
CA ASP A 519 -0.71 -9.71 -17.79
C ASP A 519 -1.67 -10.84 -17.34
N LEU A 520 -2.92 -10.49 -16.97
CA LEU A 520 -3.88 -11.42 -16.38
C LEU A 520 -4.90 -11.96 -17.39
N ASP A 521 -5.19 -11.22 -18.45
CA ASP A 521 -6.09 -11.65 -19.52
C ASP A 521 -5.36 -12.10 -20.80
N ASN A 522 -4.03 -12.07 -20.77
CA ASN A 522 -3.11 -12.53 -21.81
C ASN A 522 -3.23 -11.73 -23.11
N ASP A 523 -3.44 -10.40 -23.00
CA ASP A 523 -3.62 -9.48 -24.11
C ASP A 523 -2.37 -8.63 -24.48
N PHE A 524 -1.26 -8.86 -23.76
CA PHE A 524 0.06 -8.25 -23.92
C PHE A 524 0.22 -6.83 -23.37
N ASP A 525 -0.68 -6.36 -22.50
CA ASP A 525 -0.37 -5.31 -21.55
C ASP A 525 -0.39 -5.81 -20.10
N LEU A 526 0.17 -5.03 -19.17
CA LEU A 526 0.30 -5.44 -17.78
C LEU A 526 -0.87 -4.85 -16.99
N ASP A 527 -1.76 -5.71 -16.49
CA ASP A 527 -2.80 -5.37 -15.52
C ASP A 527 -2.18 -5.12 -14.15
N PHE A 528 -2.98 -4.57 -13.23
CA PHE A 528 -2.51 -4.14 -11.92
C PHE A 528 -3.37 -4.71 -10.80
N VAL A 529 -2.74 -5.33 -9.80
CA VAL A 529 -3.42 -5.85 -8.60
C VAL A 529 -2.87 -5.20 -7.34
N LEU A 530 -3.77 -4.83 -6.43
CA LEU A 530 -3.47 -4.14 -5.18
C LEU A 530 -4.12 -4.86 -3.99
N ALA A 531 -3.28 -5.31 -3.06
CA ALA A 531 -3.71 -5.82 -1.76
C ALA A 531 -4.12 -4.66 -0.88
N THR A 532 -5.32 -4.72 -0.32
CA THR A 532 -5.87 -3.66 0.52
C THR A 532 -6.34 -4.19 1.87
N GLY A 533 -6.68 -3.23 2.73
CA GLY A 533 -7.43 -3.48 3.94
C GLY A 533 -6.58 -3.41 5.21
N TRP A 534 -7.31 -3.21 6.30
CA TRP A 534 -6.76 -3.02 7.63
C TRP A 534 -7.55 -3.83 8.66
N LEU A 535 -7.40 -3.50 9.94
CA LEU A 535 -8.04 -4.23 11.03
C LEU A 535 -9.54 -3.98 11.05
N GLN A 536 -10.30 -5.06 11.16
CA GLN A 536 -11.74 -5.01 11.41
C GLN A 536 -12.04 -4.17 12.67
N GLY A 537 -12.84 -3.11 12.51
CA GLY A 537 -13.19 -2.16 13.57
C GLY A 537 -12.38 -0.85 13.59
N SER A 538 -11.36 -0.72 12.74
CA SER A 538 -10.71 0.57 12.45
C SER A 538 -11.52 1.41 11.45
N LEU A 539 -11.22 2.71 11.31
CA LEU A 539 -11.83 3.58 10.29
C LEU A 539 -11.54 3.10 8.86
N ALA A 540 -10.35 2.55 8.62
CA ALA A 540 -9.99 1.96 7.33
C ALA A 540 -10.69 0.62 7.08
N GLY A 541 -10.90 -0.17 8.14
CA GLY A 541 -11.62 -1.44 8.12
C GLY A 541 -11.00 -2.50 7.20
N GLU A 542 -11.70 -3.63 7.04
CA GLU A 542 -11.40 -4.57 5.96
C GLU A 542 -11.86 -3.96 4.64
N GLN A 543 -11.09 -4.16 3.58
CA GLN A 543 -11.37 -3.59 2.26
C GLN A 543 -11.27 -4.68 1.20
N ALA A 544 -11.98 -4.48 0.10
CA ALA A 544 -11.85 -5.34 -1.07
C ALA A 544 -10.50 -5.06 -1.74
N ASN A 545 -9.74 -6.11 -2.05
CA ASN A 545 -8.59 -5.96 -2.93
C ASN A 545 -9.03 -5.39 -4.28
N GLN A 546 -8.12 -4.70 -4.95
CA GLN A 546 -8.42 -3.98 -6.20
C GLN A 546 -7.66 -4.60 -7.36
N LEU A 547 -8.35 -4.72 -8.48
CA LEU A 547 -7.79 -5.16 -9.76
C LEU A 547 -8.09 -4.07 -10.78
N PHE A 548 -7.09 -3.70 -11.56
CA PHE A 548 -7.21 -2.72 -12.62
C PHE A 548 -6.78 -3.34 -13.94
N GLU A 549 -7.66 -3.25 -14.93
CA GLU A 549 -7.39 -3.65 -16.30
C GLU A 549 -6.62 -2.55 -17.01
N ASN A 550 -5.52 -2.88 -17.68
CA ASN A 550 -4.75 -1.91 -18.45
C ASN A 550 -5.31 -1.82 -19.87
N ILE A 551 -5.42 -0.61 -20.39
CA ILE A 551 -5.63 -0.38 -21.82
C ILE A 551 -4.73 0.77 -22.24
N ASP A 552 -3.76 0.44 -23.09
CA ASP A 552 -2.87 1.43 -23.73
C ASP A 552 -2.23 2.38 -22.71
N GLY A 553 -1.79 1.84 -21.56
CA GLY A 553 -1.13 2.58 -20.48
C GLY A 553 -2.10 3.32 -19.55
N ARG A 554 -3.39 2.97 -19.56
CA ARG A 554 -4.40 3.49 -18.62
C ARG A 554 -5.03 2.35 -17.85
N LEU A 555 -5.00 2.45 -16.54
CA LEU A 555 -5.53 1.46 -15.63
C LEU A 555 -6.99 1.80 -15.28
N TYR A 556 -7.86 0.79 -15.36
CA TYR A 556 -9.30 0.89 -15.14
C TYR A 556 -9.72 -0.07 -14.05
N LEU A 557 -10.30 0.44 -12.95
CA LEU A 557 -10.73 -0.42 -11.85
C LEU A 557 -11.82 -1.39 -12.33
N ASN A 558 -11.56 -2.69 -12.12
CA ASN A 558 -12.52 -3.75 -12.32
C ASN A 558 -13.44 -3.83 -11.08
N GLU A 559 -14.62 -3.21 -11.19
CA GLU A 559 -15.63 -3.21 -10.11
C GLU A 559 -16.47 -4.50 -10.08
N ALA A 560 -16.35 -5.37 -11.09
CA ALA A 560 -17.12 -6.61 -11.17
C ALA A 560 -16.54 -7.67 -10.20
N PRO A 561 -17.37 -8.54 -9.59
CA PRO A 561 -16.87 -9.66 -8.82
C PRO A 561 -15.96 -10.55 -9.68
N ASN A 562 -14.69 -10.67 -9.25
CA ASN A 562 -13.65 -11.37 -10.01
C ASN A 562 -12.88 -12.41 -9.15
N GLY A 563 -13.32 -12.65 -7.92
CA GLY A 563 -12.69 -13.61 -7.00
C GLY A 563 -11.54 -13.00 -6.19
N PHE A 564 -10.67 -12.21 -6.83
CA PHE A 564 -9.57 -11.52 -6.16
C PHE A 564 -10.07 -10.36 -5.28
N ASN A 565 -11.14 -9.66 -5.68
CA ASN A 565 -11.74 -8.55 -4.94
C ASN A 565 -12.58 -8.94 -3.70
N PHE A 566 -12.14 -9.97 -2.96
CA PHE A 566 -12.71 -10.31 -1.66
C PHE A 566 -12.37 -9.25 -0.62
N VAL A 567 -13.25 -9.07 0.37
CA VAL A 567 -13.03 -8.15 1.49
C VAL A 567 -12.19 -8.83 2.56
N GLY A 568 -11.04 -8.22 2.90
CA GLY A 568 -10.13 -8.76 3.90
C GLY A 568 -9.07 -7.77 4.36
N SER A 569 -7.99 -8.30 4.94
CA SER A 569 -6.80 -7.56 5.35
C SER A 569 -5.58 -8.18 4.70
N SER A 570 -5.44 -7.96 3.40
CA SER A 570 -4.33 -8.51 2.60
C SER A 570 -3.02 -7.79 2.92
N ARG A 571 -1.88 -8.45 2.68
CA ARG A 571 -0.54 -7.88 2.91
C ARG A 571 0.33 -7.98 1.67
N ALA A 572 0.97 -9.14 1.46
CA ALA A 572 1.87 -9.37 0.35
C ALA A 572 1.19 -10.15 -0.78
N ILE A 573 1.50 -9.82 -2.03
CA ILE A 573 1.06 -10.51 -3.24
C ILE A 573 2.30 -11.00 -3.97
N ALA A 574 2.31 -12.26 -4.42
CA ALA A 574 3.24 -12.73 -5.43
C ALA A 574 2.47 -13.39 -6.58
N ALA A 575 3.01 -13.26 -7.78
CA ALA A 575 2.36 -13.71 -9.00
C ALA A 575 3.24 -14.73 -9.74
N GLY A 576 2.62 -15.78 -10.30
CA GLY A 576 3.32 -16.82 -11.03
C GLY A 576 2.35 -17.86 -11.57
N ASP A 577 2.73 -18.65 -12.57
CA ASP A 577 1.89 -19.71 -13.11
C ASP A 577 2.11 -21.00 -12.31
N PHE A 578 1.19 -21.32 -11.39
CA PHE A 578 1.35 -22.43 -10.43
C PHE A 578 0.94 -23.79 -11.01
N ASP A 579 0.15 -23.83 -12.08
CA ASP A 579 -0.30 -25.07 -12.73
C ASP A 579 0.27 -25.29 -14.15
N ASN A 580 1.13 -24.38 -14.59
CA ASN A 580 1.79 -24.37 -15.90
C ASN A 580 0.80 -24.32 -17.08
N ASP A 581 -0.36 -23.67 -16.90
CA ASP A 581 -1.38 -23.54 -17.95
C ASP A 581 -1.19 -22.33 -18.88
N GLY A 582 -0.24 -21.45 -18.56
CA GLY A 582 0.08 -20.23 -19.30
C GLY A 582 -0.60 -18.97 -18.76
N LYS A 583 -1.40 -19.08 -17.69
CA LYS A 583 -2.03 -17.93 -17.04
C LYS A 583 -1.32 -17.60 -15.75
N THR A 584 -1.21 -16.31 -15.47
CA THR A 584 -0.59 -15.86 -14.23
C THR A 584 -1.59 -16.01 -13.08
N ASP A 585 -1.24 -16.81 -12.08
CA ASP A 585 -1.99 -16.99 -10.84
C ASP A 585 -1.44 -16.09 -9.72
N LEU A 586 -2.16 -16.02 -8.60
CA LEU A 586 -1.78 -15.16 -7.47
C LEU A 586 -1.78 -15.94 -6.15
N VAL A 587 -0.79 -15.64 -5.30
CA VAL A 587 -0.82 -15.96 -3.87
C VAL A 587 -0.85 -14.66 -3.06
N VAL A 588 -1.74 -14.61 -2.07
CA VAL A 588 -1.94 -13.44 -1.21
C VAL A 588 -1.81 -13.85 0.25
N THR A 589 -0.91 -13.21 0.98
CA THR A 589 -0.87 -13.35 2.44
C THR A 589 -1.85 -12.38 3.09
N ASN A 590 -2.48 -12.83 4.17
CA ASN A 590 -3.47 -12.05 4.89
C ASN A 590 -3.02 -11.87 6.34
N PHE A 591 -3.32 -10.72 6.91
CA PHE A 591 -3.15 -10.50 8.33
C PHE A 591 -4.27 -11.20 9.12
N ALA A 592 -3.89 -12.02 10.09
CA ALA A 592 -4.84 -12.75 10.95
C ALA A 592 -5.81 -13.71 10.24
N ASP A 593 -5.52 -14.08 8.99
CA ASP A 593 -6.32 -15.02 8.18
C ASP A 593 -5.39 -15.95 7.36
N VAL A 594 -5.95 -17.00 6.76
CA VAL A 594 -5.17 -17.94 5.96
C VAL A 594 -4.69 -17.26 4.68
N PRO A 595 -3.46 -17.55 4.22
CA PRO A 595 -3.04 -17.17 2.88
C PRO A 595 -4.05 -17.69 1.84
N ARG A 596 -4.30 -16.90 0.81
CA ARG A 596 -5.22 -17.26 -0.29
C ARG A 596 -4.44 -17.56 -1.56
N ILE A 597 -4.89 -18.56 -2.30
CA ILE A 597 -4.35 -18.92 -3.61
C ILE A 597 -5.45 -18.79 -4.64
N PHE A 598 -5.18 -18.04 -5.69
CA PHE A 598 -6.12 -17.71 -6.74
C PHE A 598 -5.65 -18.29 -8.06
N ARG A 599 -6.45 -19.21 -8.61
CA ARG A 599 -6.27 -19.70 -9.97
C ARG A 599 -6.86 -18.71 -10.95
N ASN A 600 -6.10 -18.30 -11.95
CA ASN A 600 -6.62 -17.47 -13.03
C ASN A 600 -7.42 -18.32 -14.02
N THR A 601 -8.73 -18.04 -14.09
CA THR A 601 -9.69 -18.75 -14.95
C THR A 601 -10.15 -17.91 -16.13
N THR A 602 -9.53 -16.75 -16.34
CA THR A 602 -9.88 -15.80 -17.39
C THR A 602 -9.91 -16.51 -18.74
N THR A 603 -10.98 -16.29 -19.50
CA THR A 603 -11.11 -16.81 -20.86
C THR A 603 -11.17 -15.62 -21.79
N SER A 604 -10.07 -15.32 -22.49
CA SER A 604 -10.01 -14.15 -23.37
C SER A 604 -11.14 -14.22 -24.39
N ALA A 605 -11.78 -13.08 -24.71
CA ALA A 605 -12.83 -13.04 -25.72
C ALA A 605 -12.25 -13.36 -27.11
N GLY A 606 -12.20 -14.65 -27.47
CA GLY A 606 -11.49 -15.14 -28.65
C GLY A 606 -10.32 -16.11 -28.36
N ALA A 607 -10.05 -16.41 -27.08
CA ALA A 607 -9.19 -17.50 -26.65
C ALA A 607 -9.82 -18.83 -27.12
N ILE A 608 -9.13 -19.45 -28.07
CA ILE A 608 -9.17 -20.91 -28.19
C ILE A 608 -8.41 -21.40 -26.95
N SER A 609 -8.71 -22.63 -26.49
CA SER A 609 -8.03 -23.41 -25.45
C SER A 609 -6.49 -23.50 -25.53
N ASN A 610 -5.87 -22.76 -26.46
CA ASN A 610 -4.45 -22.78 -26.70
C ASN A 610 -3.82 -21.38 -26.68
N GLU A 611 -3.51 -20.86 -25.50
CA GLU A 611 -2.77 -19.61 -25.32
C GLU A 611 -1.29 -19.80 -25.73
N ARG A 612 -0.77 -18.87 -26.54
CA ARG A 612 0.63 -18.92 -27.00
C ARG A 612 1.46 -18.10 -26.04
N VAL A 613 2.10 -18.75 -25.08
CA VAL A 613 2.92 -18.07 -24.07
C VAL A 613 4.39 -18.41 -24.30
N VAL A 614 5.28 -17.42 -24.17
CA VAL A 614 6.73 -17.65 -24.14
C VAL A 614 7.24 -17.37 -22.74
N ARG A 615 7.93 -18.34 -22.12
CA ARG A 615 8.45 -18.20 -20.75
C ARG A 615 9.96 -18.08 -20.75
N LEU A 616 10.48 -17.02 -20.15
CA LEU A 616 11.90 -16.87 -19.94
C LEU A 616 12.26 -17.42 -18.55
N ARG A 617 13.05 -18.50 -18.55
CA ARG A 617 13.66 -19.12 -17.37
C ARG A 617 15.17 -19.11 -17.52
N PHE A 618 15.88 -18.89 -16.43
CA PHE A 618 17.33 -18.88 -16.41
C PHE A 618 17.86 -20.20 -15.84
N ASP A 619 18.99 -20.66 -16.36
CA ASP A 619 19.74 -21.77 -15.77
C ASP A 619 20.97 -21.26 -15.02
N ASP A 620 21.68 -22.17 -14.36
CA ASP A 620 22.84 -21.87 -13.50
C ASP A 620 23.97 -21.05 -14.18
N ARG A 621 24.00 -20.95 -15.53
CA ARG A 621 24.97 -20.10 -16.25
C ARG A 621 24.64 -18.60 -16.14
N PHE A 622 23.38 -18.31 -15.87
CA PHE A 622 22.82 -16.99 -15.59
C PHE A 622 22.32 -16.96 -14.15
N PRO A 623 23.23 -16.87 -13.17
CA PRO A 623 22.82 -16.72 -11.79
C PRO A 623 22.16 -15.36 -11.55
N PRO A 624 21.46 -15.16 -10.41
CA PRO A 624 20.78 -13.90 -10.11
C PRO A 624 21.70 -12.68 -10.13
N SER A 625 22.99 -12.82 -9.81
CA SER A 625 24.03 -11.78 -9.95
C SER A 625 24.19 -11.21 -11.37
N LYS A 626 23.76 -11.93 -12.42
CA LYS A 626 23.72 -11.42 -13.81
C LYS A 626 22.31 -11.02 -14.28
N ILE A 627 21.28 -11.42 -13.55
CA ILE A 627 19.88 -11.22 -13.94
C ILE A 627 19.33 -9.95 -13.27
N ILE A 628 19.62 -9.72 -12.00
CA ILE A 628 19.12 -8.55 -11.27
C ILE A 628 19.62 -7.27 -11.95
N GLY A 629 18.73 -6.31 -12.17
CA GLY A 629 19.00 -5.08 -12.90
C GLY A 629 18.89 -5.19 -14.43
N SER A 630 18.72 -6.39 -14.96
CA SER A 630 18.44 -6.62 -16.38
C SER A 630 16.93 -6.53 -16.67
N LYS A 631 16.57 -6.56 -17.96
CA LYS A 631 15.17 -6.61 -18.40
C LYS A 631 14.96 -7.55 -19.58
N ALA A 632 13.79 -8.17 -19.62
CA ALA A 632 13.30 -8.90 -20.79
C ALA A 632 12.37 -7.99 -21.60
N LEU A 633 12.57 -7.95 -22.92
CA LEU A 633 11.78 -7.16 -23.85
C LEU A 633 11.19 -8.06 -24.93
N ALA A 634 9.87 -8.08 -25.02
CA ALA A 634 9.13 -8.71 -26.10
C ALA A 634 8.46 -7.65 -26.97
N ILE A 635 8.54 -7.81 -28.29
CA ILE A 635 7.88 -6.92 -29.26
C ILE A 635 7.10 -7.74 -30.27
N LEU A 636 5.83 -7.38 -30.50
CA LEU A 636 4.96 -8.01 -31.48
C LEU A 636 5.12 -7.40 -32.88
N GLN A 637 4.56 -8.04 -33.91
CA GLN A 637 4.55 -7.50 -35.27
C GLN A 637 3.74 -6.22 -35.39
N SER A 638 2.68 -6.05 -34.58
CA SER A 638 1.95 -4.79 -34.46
C SER A 638 2.80 -3.61 -33.97
N GLY A 639 3.92 -3.89 -33.29
CA GLY A 639 4.75 -2.91 -32.62
C GLY A 639 4.43 -2.71 -31.14
N LYS A 640 3.38 -3.37 -30.59
CA LYS A 640 3.20 -3.45 -29.13
C LYS A 640 4.43 -4.09 -28.48
N GLN A 641 4.81 -3.57 -27.32
CA GLN A 641 5.95 -4.04 -26.55
C GLN A 641 5.52 -4.30 -25.10
N GLN A 642 6.21 -5.23 -24.45
CA GLN A 642 6.07 -5.51 -23.02
C GLN A 642 7.48 -5.72 -22.45
N VAL A 643 7.73 -5.12 -21.28
CA VAL A 643 9.00 -5.22 -20.57
C VAL A 643 8.77 -5.81 -19.19
N HIS A 644 9.69 -6.68 -18.77
CA HIS A 644 9.78 -7.17 -17.40
C HIS A 644 11.15 -6.81 -16.82
N PHE A 645 11.18 -6.14 -15.68
CA PHE A 645 12.40 -5.80 -14.93
C PHE A 645 12.68 -6.88 -13.89
N PHE A 646 13.91 -7.39 -13.86
CA PHE A 646 14.29 -8.40 -12.88
C PHE A 646 14.88 -7.73 -11.63
N GLN A 647 14.24 -7.95 -10.48
CA GLN A 647 14.67 -7.44 -9.18
C GLN A 647 14.47 -8.49 -8.07
N ALA A 648 15.21 -8.35 -6.98
CA ALA A 648 15.06 -9.16 -5.78
C ALA A 648 14.50 -8.33 -4.64
N GLY A 649 13.36 -8.77 -4.12
CA GLY A 649 12.49 -7.98 -3.25
C GLY A 649 11.67 -7.02 -4.08
N GLU A 650 10.36 -7.14 -4.00
CA GLU A 650 9.44 -6.25 -4.69
C GLU A 650 8.21 -5.94 -3.84
N SER A 651 7.58 -4.82 -4.16
CA SER A 651 6.30 -4.45 -3.59
C SER A 651 6.37 -4.38 -2.05
N TYR A 652 5.46 -5.02 -1.31
CA TYR A 652 5.44 -5.11 0.15
C TYR A 652 5.66 -6.56 0.59
N LEU A 653 6.88 -6.84 1.05
CA LEU A 653 7.30 -8.12 1.64
C LEU A 653 7.08 -9.33 0.71
N SER A 654 7.16 -9.14 -0.60
CA SER A 654 6.88 -10.17 -1.59
C SER A 654 8.05 -10.43 -2.52
N GLN A 655 8.08 -11.65 -3.07
CA GLN A 655 8.93 -12.04 -4.19
C GLN A 655 8.16 -13.00 -5.10
N SER A 656 7.84 -12.53 -6.31
CA SER A 656 7.47 -13.38 -7.45
C SER A 656 8.72 -14.13 -7.97
N PRO A 657 8.58 -15.23 -8.71
CA PRO A 657 9.74 -16.01 -9.13
C PRO A 657 10.62 -15.25 -10.13
N PHE A 658 11.91 -15.62 -10.22
CA PHE A 658 12.87 -15.11 -11.22
C PHE A 658 12.62 -15.70 -12.63
N GLU A 659 11.37 -15.68 -13.07
CA GLU A 659 10.94 -16.03 -14.41
C GLU A 659 9.85 -15.08 -14.86
N THR A 660 9.74 -14.88 -16.17
CA THR A 660 8.69 -14.04 -16.76
C THR A 660 8.05 -14.74 -17.93
N GLN A 661 6.81 -14.39 -18.23
CA GLN A 661 6.07 -14.94 -19.36
C GLN A 661 5.44 -13.83 -20.19
N PHE A 662 5.42 -14.05 -21.49
CA PHE A 662 4.87 -13.14 -22.49
C PHE A 662 3.76 -13.88 -23.25
N ALA A 663 2.51 -13.49 -23.02
CA ALA A 663 1.38 -14.01 -23.78
C ALA A 663 1.33 -13.40 -25.18
N ILE A 664 1.07 -14.19 -26.22
CA ILE A 664 1.08 -13.70 -27.61
C ILE A 664 -0.36 -13.71 -28.15
N PRO A 665 -1.02 -12.52 -28.24
CA PRO A 665 -2.41 -12.42 -28.64
C PRO A 665 -2.64 -13.08 -29.99
N LYS A 666 -3.71 -13.87 -30.12
CA LYS A 666 -3.99 -14.72 -31.30
C LYS A 666 -3.87 -14.00 -32.65
N ASN A 667 -4.23 -12.72 -32.68
CA ASN A 667 -4.23 -11.90 -33.89
C ASN A 667 -2.87 -11.24 -34.19
N ASP A 668 -1.84 -11.57 -33.43
CA ASP A 668 -0.49 -11.05 -33.57
C ASP A 668 0.55 -12.18 -33.48
N THR A 669 1.83 -11.83 -33.65
CA THR A 669 2.97 -12.75 -33.55
C THR A 669 4.16 -12.04 -32.92
N LEU A 670 4.97 -12.78 -32.18
CA LEU A 670 6.21 -12.27 -31.61
C LEU A 670 7.21 -11.94 -32.73
N ARG A 671 7.60 -10.67 -32.82
CA ARG A 671 8.63 -10.18 -33.76
C ARG A 671 10.01 -10.28 -33.16
N GLU A 672 10.13 -10.00 -31.87
CA GLU A 672 11.40 -9.93 -31.17
C GLU A 672 11.25 -10.34 -29.71
N LEU A 673 12.22 -11.09 -29.22
CA LEU A 673 12.44 -11.35 -27.81
C LEU A 673 13.90 -11.05 -27.50
N SER A 674 14.17 -10.25 -26.48
CA SER A 674 15.52 -9.84 -26.10
C SER A 674 15.67 -9.87 -24.60
N PHE A 675 16.86 -10.27 -24.15
CA PHE A 675 17.36 -9.96 -22.83
C PHE A 675 18.26 -8.74 -22.94
N ILE A 676 18.10 -7.75 -22.05
CA ILE A 676 18.95 -6.56 -22.01
C ILE A 676 19.64 -6.57 -20.65
N SER A 677 20.96 -6.74 -20.64
CA SER A 677 21.74 -6.75 -19.39
C SER A 677 21.64 -5.40 -18.67
N ALA A 678 22.04 -5.37 -17.40
CA ALA A 678 22.12 -4.12 -16.64
C ALA A 678 22.94 -3.05 -17.39
N GLU A 679 24.06 -3.42 -18.01
CA GLU A 679 24.91 -2.52 -18.80
C GLU A 679 24.30 -2.09 -20.15
N GLY A 680 23.05 -2.47 -20.42
CA GLY A 680 22.34 -2.13 -21.65
C GLY A 680 22.69 -3.00 -22.86
N GLN A 681 23.42 -4.11 -22.67
CA GLN A 681 23.72 -5.02 -23.77
C GLN A 681 22.47 -5.82 -24.15
N ARG A 682 21.94 -5.55 -25.35
CA ARG A 682 20.82 -6.29 -25.91
C ARG A 682 21.28 -7.61 -26.53
N ILE A 683 20.78 -8.71 -25.98
CA ILE A 683 21.00 -10.08 -26.43
C ILE A 683 19.70 -10.60 -27.04
N PRO A 684 19.61 -10.75 -28.38
CA PRO A 684 18.42 -11.30 -29.00
C PRO A 684 18.30 -12.78 -28.65
N LEU A 685 17.12 -13.19 -28.20
CA LEU A 685 16.83 -14.58 -27.88
C LEU A 685 16.27 -15.28 -29.10
N LYS A 686 16.60 -16.56 -29.26
CA LYS A 686 16.10 -17.35 -30.38
C LYS A 686 14.59 -17.49 -30.24
N LEU A 687 13.86 -16.94 -31.21
CA LEU A 687 12.41 -17.08 -31.28
C LEU A 687 12.06 -18.56 -31.48
N PRO A 688 11.22 -19.13 -30.63
CA PRO A 688 10.77 -20.48 -30.84
C PRO A 688 9.75 -20.61 -31.98
N GLU A 689 9.63 -21.81 -32.54
CA GLU A 689 8.47 -22.17 -33.35
C GLU A 689 7.25 -22.38 -32.45
N LEU A 690 6.28 -21.46 -32.50
CA LEU A 690 5.04 -21.53 -31.73
C LEU A 690 4.03 -22.48 -32.40
N ASN A 691 3.95 -23.73 -31.94
CA ASN A 691 2.95 -24.73 -32.38
C ASN A 691 2.06 -25.20 -31.21
N GLY A 692 0.98 -24.46 -30.90
CA GLY A 692 0.09 -24.77 -29.77
C GLY A 692 0.54 -24.16 -28.44
N ASN A 693 0.20 -24.80 -27.30
CA ASN A 693 0.61 -24.36 -25.96
C ASN A 693 2.03 -24.81 -25.73
N ILE A 694 3.00 -23.94 -25.98
CA ILE A 694 4.39 -24.30 -25.71
C ILE A 694 5.00 -23.27 -24.78
N VAL A 695 5.16 -23.66 -23.51
CA VAL A 695 6.09 -23.04 -22.58
C VAL A 695 7.49 -23.35 -23.09
N ILE A 696 8.20 -22.33 -23.60
CA ILE A 696 9.56 -22.51 -24.14
C ILE A 696 10.51 -21.70 -23.30
N SER A 697 11.36 -22.39 -22.54
CA SER A 697 12.52 -21.79 -21.90
C SER A 697 13.46 -21.25 -22.98
N ALA A 698 13.48 -19.93 -23.14
CA ALA A 698 14.51 -19.29 -23.93
C ALA A 698 15.84 -19.38 -23.16
N GLN A 699 16.69 -20.31 -23.56
CA GLN A 699 18.06 -20.35 -23.06
C GLN A 699 18.86 -19.22 -23.71
N ILE A 700 19.51 -18.40 -22.89
CA ILE A 700 20.57 -17.52 -23.38
C ILE A 700 21.73 -18.44 -23.79
N LEU A 701 21.92 -18.62 -25.10
CA LEU A 701 23.06 -19.32 -25.65
C LEU A 701 24.21 -18.29 -25.77
N GLU A 702 25.29 -18.51 -25.02
CA GLU A 702 26.54 -17.74 -25.11
C GLU A 702 27.08 -17.59 -26.53
#